data_AF-A0A6J0VF92-F1
#
_entry.id   AF-A0A6J0VF92-F1
#
_cell.length_a   1.000
_cell.length_b   1.000
_cell.length_c   1.000
_cell.angle_alpha   90.00
_cell.angle_beta   90.00
_cell.angle_gamma   90.00
#
_symmetry.space_group_name_H-M   'P 1'
#
loop_
_entity.id
_entity.type
_entity.pdbx_description
1 polymer ?
#
loop_
_entity_poly.entity_id
_entity_poly.type
_entity_poly.pdbx_seq_one_letter_code
_entity_poly.pdbx_strand_id
1 'polypeptide(L)'
;MFWKITLIIEKPTQQLEVSPFAMIAYLSLDNSLHHLPSIYICIGFSRSFRMVWQDTERALLDMVLVSVVQLLLFNTDFWWNRSIDTGIRLLLVGIIRNRLFQFVSKLWFAFIVLLTSWTEKKQRRKSAATLIMLNVVFFPIVLAFVVLAALLSSPLLPLFSLPVFLIGFPRPIRSWPGPVGVTACVCPDTVYYQQMVPGLITALQSAMSIGSLGLCSPGSHYLCRFQDRLVWILVLERGFTYCCLNIKGLELQETSCHAAEARRVDEIFAMAFEQEGLFNQHFGNILTPCSVLPVKLYSDARSILSGIIDSPENRKQLKDDFVKVLLWMLVRYCYEKSKTCRTLEKTPKQESLPAEPPGLSSRPVEICCEEDNDFSVESIEEWSDDSNLFEDEPNQKPPTAKGMAPRGDVPQPFFSLPGSVEVHTTEAEVSEAASVSRLYKTVILGLPAVDKQKQWGEMDLPSIKFSNSYSESLSIPEGWRTAPLPLAKFWNTKQKFPQDWYHFLLHQLDFFHLKENPESLPEDLVKDPALEDLYVQSVLSCYAAMFGVDDAVPSPSHILRAYYGTLPWSLCLDWLKGKQELFHLALKAFRYTVKFMVDKASLGPAENFKELLNCFEEYDHDWYIGLVSEKEWQQAVLHEKPYLFSLGHDPNMGVYTSRVLTLQEFLIQVGKLNSEAVKGQWANLSWELLYATNDDEERYSIQAHPVLLRNLTIQAADPPLGYPVYSSEPHHVPLL
;
A
#
# COMPACT_ATOMS: atom_id res chain seq x y z
N MET A 1 -29.89 22.70 -13.38
CA MET A 1 -30.27 23.83 -12.48
C MET A 1 -30.72 23.34 -11.09
N PHE A 2 -30.25 22.18 -10.60
CA PHE A 2 -30.67 21.58 -9.32
C PHE A 2 -29.51 21.15 -8.41
N TRP A 3 -28.27 21.52 -8.75
CA TRP A 3 -27.08 20.88 -8.18
C TRP A 3 -26.25 21.79 -7.29
N LYS A 4 -26.91 22.73 -6.59
CA LYS A 4 -26.18 23.74 -5.81
C LYS A 4 -26.97 24.34 -4.64
N ILE A 5 -27.67 23.49 -3.91
CA ILE A 5 -28.25 23.82 -2.60
C ILE A 5 -27.60 22.91 -1.53
N THR A 6 -26.31 22.62 -1.67
CA THR A 6 -25.60 21.76 -0.70
C THR A 6 -24.32 22.39 -0.15
N LEU A 7 -24.03 23.66 -0.47
CA LEU A 7 -22.81 24.35 -0.03
C LEU A 7 -23.04 25.53 0.91
N ILE A 8 -24.26 25.74 1.42
CA ILE A 8 -24.51 26.72 2.48
C ILE A 8 -25.47 26.12 3.51
N ILE A 9 -25.01 25.13 4.27
CA ILE A 9 -25.59 24.81 5.58
C ILE A 9 -24.45 24.40 6.53
N GLU A 10 -23.73 25.39 7.06
CA GLU A 10 -23.15 25.27 8.41
C GLU A 10 -24.29 25.22 9.42
N LYS A 11 -24.87 24.03 9.58
CA LYS A 11 -25.72 23.58 10.69
C LYS A 11 -26.01 22.11 10.43
N PRO A 12 -26.03 21.24 11.45
CA PRO A 12 -26.43 19.86 11.28
C PRO A 12 -27.94 19.84 11.03
N THR A 13 -28.35 20.13 9.80
CA THR A 13 -29.71 19.83 9.37
C THR A 13 -29.76 18.32 9.29
N GLN A 14 -30.35 17.71 10.32
CA GLN A 14 -30.96 16.38 10.26
C GLN A 14 -31.55 16.23 8.86
N GLN A 15 -30.96 15.37 8.03
CA GLN A 15 -31.65 14.93 6.83
C GLN A 15 -33.01 14.44 7.30
N LEU A 16 -34.07 14.81 6.56
CA LEU A 16 -35.37 14.17 6.73
C LEU A 16 -35.12 12.66 6.58
N GLU A 17 -35.00 11.94 7.70
CA GLU A 17 -34.99 10.49 7.68
C GLU A 17 -36.35 10.08 7.13
N VAL A 18 -36.38 9.76 5.84
CA VAL A 18 -37.55 9.22 5.18
C VAL A 18 -37.80 7.87 5.81
N SER A 19 -38.77 7.81 6.71
CA SER A 19 -39.07 6.58 7.43
C SER A 19 -39.63 5.54 6.45
N PRO A 20 -38.92 4.41 6.21
CA PRO A 20 -39.45 3.33 5.37
C PRO A 20 -40.75 2.77 5.95
N PHE A 21 -40.93 2.83 7.27
CA PHE A 21 -42.16 2.42 7.94
C PHE A 21 -43.37 3.27 7.52
N ALA A 22 -43.21 4.60 7.38
CA ALA A 22 -44.28 5.46 6.91
C ALA A 22 -44.67 5.13 5.46
N MET A 23 -43.70 4.82 4.60
CA MET A 23 -43.93 4.43 3.22
C MET A 23 -44.63 3.07 3.11
N ILE A 24 -44.25 2.11 3.96
CA ILE A 24 -44.92 0.81 4.06
C ILE A 24 -46.35 0.98 4.55
N ALA A 25 -46.57 1.82 5.57
CA ALA A 25 -47.91 2.13 6.07
C ALA A 25 -48.77 2.74 4.95
N TYR A 26 -48.24 3.70 4.20
CA TYR A 26 -48.93 4.28 3.05
C TYR A 26 -49.31 3.22 1.99
N LEU A 27 -48.37 2.35 1.60
CA LEU A 27 -48.65 1.27 0.66
C LEU A 27 -49.69 0.27 1.18
N SER A 28 -49.72 0.04 2.49
CA SER A 28 -50.67 -0.88 3.13
C SER A 28 -52.11 -0.37 3.20
N LEU A 29 -52.33 0.93 3.01
CA LEU A 29 -53.66 1.53 2.98
C LEU A 29 -54.39 1.33 1.65
N ASP A 30 -53.74 0.71 0.65
CA ASP A 30 -54.33 0.51 -0.66
C ASP A 30 -55.39 -0.61 -0.65
N ASN A 31 -56.61 -0.27 -1.07
CA ASN A 31 -57.74 -1.20 -1.13
C ASN A 31 -57.48 -2.43 -2.03
N SER A 32 -56.59 -2.33 -3.03
CA SER A 32 -56.23 -3.43 -3.92
C SER A 32 -55.58 -4.62 -3.19
N LEU A 33 -54.98 -4.40 -2.02
CA LEU A 33 -54.39 -5.45 -1.18
C LEU A 33 -55.45 -6.30 -0.44
N HIS A 34 -56.68 -5.80 -0.30
CA HIS A 34 -57.78 -6.49 0.38
C HIS A 34 -58.62 -7.39 -0.54
N HIS A 35 -58.38 -7.35 -1.85
CA HIS A 35 -59.06 -8.18 -2.85
C HIS A 35 -58.28 -9.48 -3.13
N LEU A 36 -58.93 -10.46 -3.80
CA LEU A 36 -58.29 -11.73 -4.18
C LEU A 36 -56.98 -11.46 -4.95
N PRO A 37 -55.84 -12.03 -4.52
CA PRO A 37 -54.53 -11.63 -5.03
C PRO A 37 -54.35 -12.14 -6.45
N SER A 38 -54.31 -11.21 -7.41
CA SER A 38 -53.83 -11.51 -8.75
C SER A 38 -52.29 -11.47 -8.79
N ILE A 39 -51.68 -12.31 -9.62
CA ILE A 39 -50.22 -12.43 -9.78
C ILE A 39 -49.59 -11.05 -10.07
N TYR A 40 -50.25 -10.21 -10.86
CA TYR A 40 -49.74 -8.88 -11.21
C TYR A 40 -49.68 -7.92 -10.02
N ILE A 41 -50.66 -8.00 -9.10
CA ILE A 41 -50.71 -7.19 -7.87
C ILE A 41 -49.57 -7.62 -6.95
N CYS A 42 -49.39 -8.93 -6.77
CA CYS A 42 -48.31 -9.50 -5.97
C CYS A 42 -46.93 -9.04 -6.46
N ILE A 43 -46.68 -9.05 -7.77
CA ILE A 43 -45.40 -8.59 -8.35
C ILE A 43 -45.17 -7.09 -8.09
N GLY A 44 -46.19 -6.26 -8.35
CA GLY A 44 -46.10 -4.81 -8.17
C GLY A 44 -45.83 -4.40 -6.72
N PHE A 45 -46.61 -4.95 -5.79
CA PHE A 45 -46.44 -4.64 -4.36
C PHE A 45 -45.19 -5.29 -3.75
N SER A 46 -44.85 -6.53 -4.11
CA SER A 46 -43.61 -7.18 -3.63
C SER A 46 -42.37 -6.37 -4.04
N ARG A 47 -42.32 -5.89 -5.29
CA ARG A 47 -41.27 -4.98 -5.73
C ARG A 47 -41.30 -3.67 -4.95
N SER A 48 -42.47 -3.07 -4.77
CA SER A 48 -42.61 -1.78 -4.09
C SER A 48 -42.13 -1.85 -2.64
N PHE A 49 -42.58 -2.84 -1.87
CA PHE A 49 -42.10 -3.08 -0.50
C PHE A 49 -40.60 -3.35 -0.46
N ARG A 50 -40.06 -4.14 -1.39
CA ARG A 50 -38.62 -4.38 -1.50
C ARG A 50 -37.85 -3.09 -1.79
N MET A 51 -38.33 -2.24 -2.70
CA MET A 51 -37.66 -0.98 -3.04
C MET A 51 -37.66 0.01 -1.87
N VAL A 52 -38.70 0.01 -1.02
CA VAL A 52 -38.71 0.85 0.20
C VAL A 52 -37.52 0.54 1.11
N TRP A 53 -37.16 -0.74 1.24
CA TRP A 53 -36.03 -1.17 2.09
C TRP A 53 -34.66 -1.09 1.40
N GLN A 54 -34.62 -1.27 0.08
CA GLN A 54 -33.36 -1.28 -0.68
C GLN A 54 -32.93 0.11 -1.14
N ASP A 55 -33.87 0.98 -1.49
CA ASP A 55 -33.61 2.31 -2.04
C ASP A 55 -34.78 3.25 -1.69
N THR A 56 -34.85 3.64 -0.42
CA THR A 56 -35.95 4.42 0.18
C THR A 56 -36.16 5.75 -0.54
N GLU A 57 -35.08 6.44 -0.91
CA GLU A 57 -35.12 7.74 -1.59
C GLU A 57 -35.77 7.62 -2.98
N ARG A 58 -35.37 6.61 -3.76
CA ARG A 58 -35.99 6.36 -5.07
C ARG A 58 -37.41 5.83 -4.94
N ALA A 59 -37.70 5.00 -3.96
CA ALA A 59 -39.06 4.53 -3.71
C ALA A 59 -39.98 5.71 -3.35
N LEU A 60 -39.51 6.67 -2.56
CA LEU A 60 -40.27 7.88 -2.21
C LEU A 60 -40.53 8.72 -3.46
N LEU A 61 -39.51 8.92 -4.29
CA LEU A 61 -39.65 9.65 -5.55
C LEU A 61 -40.69 8.99 -6.47
N ASP A 62 -40.70 7.66 -6.57
CA ASP A 62 -41.71 6.93 -7.35
C ASP A 62 -43.13 7.13 -6.78
N MET A 63 -43.29 7.09 -5.45
CA MET A 63 -44.59 7.35 -4.79
C MET A 63 -45.09 8.77 -5.02
N VAL A 64 -44.20 9.76 -4.92
CA VAL A 64 -44.53 11.17 -5.18
C VAL A 64 -44.92 11.34 -6.65
N LEU A 65 -44.17 10.77 -7.59
CA LEU A 65 -44.51 10.84 -9.02
C LEU A 65 -45.87 10.21 -9.32
N VAL A 66 -46.16 9.02 -8.79
CA VAL A 66 -47.46 8.37 -8.97
C VAL A 66 -48.59 9.23 -8.40
N SER A 67 -48.39 9.80 -7.20
CA SER A 67 -49.39 10.65 -6.54
C SER A 67 -49.64 11.96 -7.31
N VAL A 68 -48.58 12.62 -7.80
CA VAL A 68 -48.68 13.83 -8.62
C VAL A 68 -49.37 13.53 -9.95
N VAL A 69 -49.01 12.44 -10.62
CA VAL A 69 -49.67 12.03 -11.87
C VAL A 69 -51.15 11.74 -11.64
N GLN A 70 -51.50 11.10 -10.52
CA GLN A 70 -52.89 10.85 -10.14
C GLN A 70 -53.67 12.13 -9.85
N LEU A 71 -53.04 13.13 -9.22
CA LEU A 71 -53.66 14.43 -8.96
C LEU A 71 -53.81 15.29 -10.22
N LEU A 72 -52.83 15.26 -11.14
CA LEU A 72 -52.84 16.06 -12.36
C LEU A 72 -53.73 15.47 -13.45
N LEU A 73 -53.85 14.14 -13.52
CA LEU A 73 -54.81 13.45 -14.38
C LEU A 73 -56.18 13.44 -13.68
N PHE A 74 -56.81 14.62 -13.60
CA PHE A 74 -58.13 14.87 -12.97
C PHE A 74 -59.28 13.99 -13.50
N ASN A 75 -59.04 13.21 -14.57
CA ASN A 75 -60.05 12.37 -15.19
C ASN A 75 -60.03 10.96 -14.58
N THR A 76 -61.05 10.64 -13.79
CA THR A 76 -61.25 9.30 -13.18
C THR A 76 -61.44 8.20 -14.22
N ASP A 77 -61.83 8.57 -15.44
CA ASP A 77 -62.06 7.64 -16.56
C ASP A 77 -60.80 7.29 -17.36
N PHE A 78 -59.66 7.90 -17.05
CA PHE A 78 -58.41 7.57 -17.72
C PHE A 78 -57.93 6.17 -17.32
N TRP A 79 -57.54 5.36 -18.31
CA TRP A 79 -57.10 3.96 -18.13
C TRP A 79 -56.08 3.78 -17.01
N TRP A 80 -55.13 4.71 -16.86
CA TRP A 80 -54.15 4.72 -15.76
C TRP A 80 -54.77 4.69 -14.36
N ASN A 81 -55.85 5.45 -14.17
CA ASN A 81 -56.55 5.56 -12.89
C ASN A 81 -57.59 4.43 -12.68
N ARG A 82 -58.18 3.94 -13.78
CA ARG A 82 -59.27 2.97 -13.75
C ARG A 82 -58.83 1.50 -13.77
N SER A 83 -57.79 1.15 -14.52
CA SER A 83 -57.44 -0.25 -14.82
C SER A 83 -56.10 -0.70 -14.25
N ILE A 84 -55.33 0.18 -13.62
CA ILE A 84 -53.99 -0.12 -13.11
C ILE A 84 -53.95 0.14 -11.60
N ASP A 85 -53.60 -0.88 -10.81
CA ASP A 85 -53.40 -0.75 -9.37
C ASP A 85 -52.11 0.03 -9.03
N THR A 86 -52.05 0.60 -7.84
CA THR A 86 -50.89 1.40 -7.37
C THR A 86 -49.58 0.63 -7.45
N GLY A 87 -49.57 -0.67 -7.10
CA GLY A 87 -48.38 -1.52 -7.23
C GLY A 87 -47.84 -1.60 -8.66
N ILE A 88 -48.71 -1.67 -9.67
CA ILE A 88 -48.30 -1.66 -11.08
C ILE A 88 -47.91 -0.25 -11.52
N ARG A 89 -48.61 0.81 -11.06
CA ARG A 89 -48.21 2.20 -11.34
C ARG A 89 -46.78 2.46 -10.88
N LEU A 90 -46.44 2.04 -9.67
CA LEU A 90 -45.08 2.15 -9.11
C LEU A 90 -44.06 1.32 -9.90
N LEU A 91 -44.44 0.11 -10.33
CA LEU A 91 -43.60 -0.71 -11.21
C LEU A 91 -43.30 0.00 -12.54
N LEU A 92 -44.32 0.53 -13.22
CA LEU A 92 -44.20 1.20 -14.51
C LEU A 92 -43.40 2.50 -14.40
N VAL A 93 -43.72 3.36 -13.43
CA VAL A 93 -42.99 4.60 -13.17
C VAL A 93 -41.53 4.29 -12.84
N GLY A 94 -41.28 3.30 -11.99
CA GLY A 94 -39.92 2.88 -11.62
C GLY A 94 -39.12 2.36 -12.83
N ILE A 95 -39.73 1.59 -13.73
CA ILE A 95 -39.08 1.12 -14.97
C ILE A 95 -38.80 2.29 -15.91
N ILE A 96 -39.80 3.14 -16.19
CA ILE A 96 -39.67 4.28 -17.11
C ILE A 96 -38.58 5.23 -16.60
N ARG A 97 -38.61 5.58 -15.32
CA ARG A 97 -37.60 6.46 -14.70
C ARG A 97 -36.20 5.85 -14.80
N ASN A 98 -36.05 4.57 -14.47
CA ASN A 98 -34.75 3.90 -14.57
C ASN A 98 -34.21 3.88 -16.01
N ARG A 99 -35.07 3.55 -16.99
CA ARG A 99 -34.70 3.54 -18.41
C ARG A 99 -34.36 4.94 -18.93
N LEU A 100 -35.13 5.95 -18.53
CA LEU A 100 -34.87 7.34 -18.86
C LEU A 100 -33.52 7.80 -18.29
N PHE A 101 -33.22 7.50 -17.02
CA PHE A 101 -31.96 7.87 -16.40
C PHE A 101 -30.77 7.21 -17.10
N GLN A 102 -30.88 5.93 -17.45
CA GLN A 102 -29.85 5.25 -18.24
C GLN A 102 -29.68 5.83 -19.64
N PHE A 103 -30.78 6.17 -20.32
CA PHE A 103 -30.74 6.81 -21.64
C PHE A 103 -30.00 8.16 -21.57
N VAL A 104 -30.37 9.01 -20.61
CA VAL A 104 -29.71 10.32 -20.41
C VAL A 104 -28.23 10.14 -20.07
N SER A 105 -27.89 9.18 -19.20
CA SER A 105 -26.50 8.94 -18.78
C SER A 105 -25.63 8.43 -19.92
N LYS A 106 -26.16 7.54 -20.78
CA LYS A 106 -25.48 7.05 -21.98
C LYS A 106 -25.35 8.11 -23.08
N LEU A 107 -26.38 8.93 -23.26
CA LEU A 107 -26.34 10.06 -24.19
C LEU A 107 -25.29 11.08 -23.73
N TRP A 108 -25.26 11.37 -22.43
CA TRP A 108 -24.24 12.22 -21.83
C TRP A 108 -22.84 11.66 -22.05
N PHE A 109 -22.62 10.36 -21.77
CA PHE A 109 -21.34 9.70 -22.02
C PHE A 109 -20.91 9.77 -23.49
N ALA A 110 -21.82 9.49 -24.43
CA ALA A 110 -21.53 9.59 -25.86
C ALA A 110 -21.16 11.02 -26.27
N PHE A 111 -21.86 12.01 -25.72
CA PHE A 111 -21.55 13.42 -25.94
C PHE A 111 -20.16 13.80 -25.41
N ILE A 112 -19.78 13.34 -24.21
CA ILE A 112 -18.45 13.59 -23.66
C ILE A 112 -17.36 12.97 -24.54
N VAL A 113 -17.50 11.71 -24.96
CA VAL A 113 -16.53 11.05 -25.85
C VAL A 113 -16.40 11.79 -27.19
N LEU A 114 -17.51 12.27 -27.76
CA LEU A 114 -17.48 13.09 -28.97
C LEU A 114 -16.76 14.41 -28.76
N LEU A 115 -17.05 15.11 -27.66
CA LEU A 115 -16.44 16.39 -27.32
C LEU A 115 -14.93 16.24 -27.10
N THR A 116 -14.53 15.26 -26.28
CA THR A 116 -13.13 15.03 -25.93
C THR A 116 -12.31 14.57 -27.12
N SER A 117 -12.91 13.85 -28.08
CA SER A 117 -12.23 13.49 -29.34
C SER A 117 -11.76 14.70 -30.16
N TRP A 118 -12.36 15.87 -29.96
CA TRP A 118 -11.96 17.12 -30.62
C TRP A 118 -11.11 18.03 -29.72
N THR A 119 -11.47 18.16 -28.44
CA THR A 119 -10.83 19.11 -27.52
C THR A 119 -9.49 18.62 -26.99
N GLU A 120 -9.34 17.31 -26.77
CA GLU A 120 -8.10 16.74 -26.21
C GLU A 120 -7.05 16.52 -27.29
N LYS A 121 -5.91 17.20 -27.17
CA LYS A 121 -4.82 17.14 -28.17
C LYS A 121 -4.30 15.72 -28.39
N LYS A 122 -4.18 14.92 -27.31
CA LYS A 122 -3.70 13.53 -27.38
C LYS A 122 -4.71 12.59 -28.06
N GLN A 123 -6.00 12.89 -27.99
CA GLN A 123 -7.07 12.08 -28.59
C GLN A 123 -7.45 12.53 -30.01
N ARG A 124 -7.08 13.76 -30.39
CA ARG A 124 -7.38 14.35 -31.69
C ARG A 124 -6.58 13.71 -32.81
N ARG A 125 -7.13 12.66 -33.42
CA ARG A 125 -6.60 12.04 -34.64
C ARG A 125 -6.89 12.88 -35.89
N LYS A 126 -6.13 12.66 -36.97
CA LYS A 126 -6.40 13.27 -38.29
C LYS A 126 -7.82 12.97 -38.81
N SER A 127 -8.39 11.84 -38.42
CA SER A 127 -9.76 11.40 -38.74
C SER A 127 -10.83 11.82 -37.72
N ALA A 128 -10.50 12.60 -36.67
CA ALA A 128 -11.50 12.98 -35.66
C ALA A 128 -12.66 13.78 -36.28
N ALA A 129 -12.37 14.70 -37.20
CA ALA A 129 -13.39 15.46 -37.93
C ALA A 129 -14.32 14.55 -38.75
N THR A 130 -13.76 13.54 -39.43
CA THR A 130 -14.55 12.62 -40.26
C THR A 130 -15.42 11.71 -39.40
N LEU A 131 -14.91 11.24 -38.26
CA LEU A 131 -15.69 10.44 -37.31
C LEU A 131 -16.83 11.24 -36.67
N ILE A 132 -16.60 12.51 -36.30
CA ILE A 132 -17.65 13.39 -35.79
C ILE A 132 -18.72 13.61 -36.87
N MET A 133 -18.31 13.93 -38.10
CA MET A 133 -19.25 14.08 -39.22
C MET A 133 -20.04 12.79 -39.48
N LEU A 134 -19.41 11.63 -39.38
CA LEU A 134 -20.08 10.33 -39.50
C LEU A 134 -21.16 10.15 -38.42
N ASN A 135 -20.85 10.50 -37.16
CA ASN A 135 -21.83 10.45 -36.06
C ASN A 135 -23.00 11.41 -36.26
N VAL A 136 -22.76 12.58 -36.86
CA VAL A 136 -23.83 13.54 -37.20
C VAL A 136 -24.72 12.99 -38.31
N VAL A 137 -24.13 12.46 -39.39
CA VAL A 137 -24.88 11.88 -40.52
C VAL A 137 -25.69 10.65 -40.09
N PHE A 138 -25.07 9.76 -39.30
CA PHE A 138 -25.70 8.54 -38.80
C PHE A 138 -26.30 8.69 -37.39
N PHE A 139 -26.59 9.92 -36.97
CA PHE A 139 -27.15 10.21 -35.64
C PHE A 139 -28.41 9.39 -35.31
N PRO A 140 -29.38 9.15 -36.24
CA PRO A 140 -30.53 8.30 -35.94
C PRO A 140 -30.14 6.86 -35.56
N ILE A 141 -29.08 6.32 -36.16
CA ILE A 141 -28.57 4.98 -35.86
C ILE A 141 -27.85 4.98 -34.51
N VAL A 142 -27.00 5.97 -34.25
CA VAL A 142 -26.31 6.13 -32.95
C VAL A 142 -27.33 6.27 -31.83
N LEU A 143 -28.37 7.07 -32.03
CA LEU A 143 -29.47 7.23 -31.08
C LEU A 143 -30.22 5.91 -30.88
N ALA A 144 -30.48 5.15 -31.94
CA ALA A 144 -31.10 3.83 -31.83
C ALA A 144 -30.24 2.87 -30.99
N PHE A 145 -28.90 2.89 -31.14
CA PHE A 145 -28.00 2.12 -30.29
C PHE A 145 -28.04 2.57 -28.83
N VAL A 146 -28.07 3.88 -28.56
CA VAL A 146 -28.19 4.40 -27.19
C VAL A 146 -29.52 3.99 -26.55
N VAL A 147 -30.63 4.07 -27.29
CA VAL A 147 -31.96 3.64 -26.84
C VAL A 147 -31.95 2.13 -26.56
N LEU A 148 -31.44 1.31 -27.49
CA LEU A 148 -31.38 -0.13 -27.33
C LEU A 148 -30.49 -0.54 -26.14
N ALA A 149 -29.35 0.12 -25.97
CA ALA A 149 -28.48 -0.09 -24.82
C ALA A 149 -29.16 0.28 -23.49
N ALA A 150 -29.93 1.38 -23.45
CA ALA A 150 -30.71 1.76 -22.28
C ALA A 150 -31.85 0.77 -21.96
N LEU A 151 -32.54 0.26 -22.99
CA LEU A 151 -33.59 -0.76 -22.85
C LEU A 151 -33.04 -2.07 -22.28
N LEU A 152 -31.90 -2.53 -22.80
CA LEU A 152 -31.21 -3.74 -22.38
C LEU A 152 -30.41 -3.57 -21.07
N SER A 153 -30.24 -2.34 -20.59
CA SER A 153 -29.31 -2.02 -19.49
C SER A 153 -27.88 -2.51 -19.76
N SER A 154 -27.47 -2.53 -21.02
CA SER A 154 -26.09 -2.82 -21.42
C SER A 154 -25.23 -1.56 -21.43
N PRO A 155 -23.91 -1.69 -21.27
CA PRO A 155 -22.98 -0.57 -21.41
C PRO A 155 -22.91 -0.10 -22.86
N LEU A 156 -22.71 1.21 -23.05
CA LEU A 156 -22.37 1.78 -24.35
C LEU A 156 -20.85 1.68 -24.54
N LEU A 157 -20.41 0.92 -25.53
CA LEU A 157 -19.00 0.62 -25.76
C LEU A 157 -18.41 1.62 -26.76
N PRO A 158 -17.45 2.47 -26.38
CA PRO A 158 -16.69 3.30 -27.31
C PRO A 158 -15.53 2.49 -27.88
N LEU A 159 -15.65 2.04 -29.13
CA LEU A 159 -14.71 1.12 -29.75
C LEU A 159 -13.31 1.73 -29.84
N PHE A 160 -12.30 1.09 -29.23
CA PHE A 160 -10.92 1.61 -29.16
C PHE A 160 -10.81 3.02 -28.58
N SER A 161 -11.74 3.39 -27.68
CA SER A 161 -11.89 4.76 -27.16
C SER A 161 -12.15 5.82 -28.24
N LEU A 162 -12.57 5.41 -29.45
CA LEU A 162 -13.01 6.32 -30.50
C LEU A 162 -14.49 6.68 -30.29
N PRO A 163 -14.95 7.80 -30.88
CA PRO A 163 -16.38 8.13 -30.93
C PRO A 163 -17.13 7.22 -31.92
N VAL A 164 -17.03 5.90 -31.74
CA VAL A 164 -17.76 4.87 -32.49
C VAL A 164 -18.41 3.98 -31.45
N PHE A 165 -19.73 4.02 -31.38
CA PHE A 165 -20.48 3.40 -30.29
C PHE A 165 -21.10 2.07 -30.72
N LEU A 166 -20.85 1.04 -29.93
CA LEU A 166 -21.48 -0.27 -30.04
C LEU A 166 -22.23 -0.60 -28.75
N ILE A 167 -23.14 -1.56 -28.86
CA ILE A 167 -23.88 -2.07 -27.70
C ILE A 167 -23.05 -3.18 -27.07
N GLY A 168 -22.61 -2.98 -25.83
CA GLY A 168 -21.92 -4.02 -25.08
C GLY A 168 -22.88 -5.12 -24.61
N PHE A 169 -22.32 -6.20 -24.06
CA PHE A 169 -23.13 -7.26 -23.47
C PHE A 169 -23.79 -6.78 -22.17
N PRO A 170 -25.07 -7.11 -21.92
CA PRO A 170 -25.70 -6.86 -20.62
C PRO A 170 -24.91 -7.56 -19.52
N ARG A 171 -24.49 -6.82 -18.49
CA ARG A 171 -23.71 -7.36 -17.36
C ARG A 171 -24.41 -7.07 -16.04
N PRO A 172 -24.28 -7.96 -15.04
CA PRO A 172 -24.69 -7.65 -13.67
C PRO A 172 -23.98 -6.40 -13.17
N ILE A 173 -24.71 -5.55 -12.45
CA ILE A 173 -24.18 -4.30 -11.85
C ILE A 173 -23.01 -4.58 -10.90
N ARG A 174 -22.98 -5.80 -10.33
CA ARG A 174 -21.94 -6.25 -9.41
C ARG A 174 -20.62 -6.64 -10.12
N SER A 175 -20.62 -6.87 -11.43
CA SER A 175 -19.44 -7.13 -12.27
C SER A 175 -18.36 -8.00 -11.61
N TRP A 176 -18.58 -9.31 -11.48
CA TRP A 176 -17.61 -10.22 -10.86
C TRP A 176 -17.36 -11.48 -11.70
N PRO A 177 -16.11 -11.76 -12.11
CA PRO A 177 -15.72 -13.08 -12.59
C PRO A 177 -15.46 -14.09 -11.44
N GLY A 178 -15.24 -13.61 -10.20
CA GLY A 178 -14.97 -14.43 -9.00
C GLY A 178 -15.40 -13.74 -7.68
N PRO A 179 -15.08 -14.28 -6.49
CA PRO A 179 -15.42 -13.65 -5.22
C PRO A 179 -14.70 -12.29 -5.07
N VAL A 180 -15.40 -11.31 -4.52
CA VAL A 180 -14.90 -9.94 -4.29
C VAL A 180 -13.69 -9.97 -3.36
N GLY A 181 -12.63 -9.25 -3.69
CA GLY A 181 -11.45 -9.14 -2.81
C GLY A 181 -10.36 -10.18 -3.07
N VAL A 182 -10.65 -11.26 -3.82
CA VAL A 182 -9.71 -12.38 -4.01
C VAL A 182 -8.62 -12.09 -5.05
N THR A 183 -8.87 -11.16 -5.97
CA THR A 183 -7.98 -10.87 -7.09
C THR A 183 -7.37 -9.48 -6.96
N ALA A 184 -6.13 -9.41 -6.47
CA ALA A 184 -5.29 -8.22 -6.45
C ALA A 184 -3.84 -8.59 -6.79
N CYS A 185 -3.13 -7.67 -7.43
CA CYS A 185 -1.70 -7.79 -7.74
C CYS A 185 -0.90 -7.29 -6.54
N VAL A 186 -0.73 -8.15 -5.52
CA VAL A 186 -0.08 -7.76 -4.25
C VAL A 186 1.35 -7.29 -4.48
N CYS A 187 1.69 -6.14 -3.90
CA CYS A 187 3.00 -5.52 -3.97
C CYS A 187 3.43 -5.02 -2.57
N PRO A 188 4.68 -4.56 -2.38
CA PRO A 188 5.15 -4.03 -1.10
C PRO A 188 4.29 -2.88 -0.54
N ASP A 189 3.61 -2.14 -1.43
CA ASP A 189 2.77 -1.01 -1.05
C ASP A 189 1.35 -1.41 -0.61
N THR A 190 0.93 -2.65 -0.82
CA THR A 190 -0.40 -3.15 -0.44
C THR A 190 -0.68 -2.96 1.06
N VAL A 191 0.36 -3.02 1.91
CA VAL A 191 0.26 -2.85 3.37
C VAL A 191 -0.31 -1.48 3.77
N TYR A 192 -0.04 -0.46 2.97
CA TYR A 192 -0.51 0.90 3.23
C TYR A 192 -2.02 1.05 3.03
N TYR A 193 -2.56 0.34 2.04
CA TYR A 193 -4.00 0.28 1.83
C TYR A 193 -4.68 -0.56 2.94
N GLN A 194 -4.05 -1.67 3.35
CA GLN A 194 -4.55 -2.48 4.46
C GLN A 194 -4.68 -1.68 5.77
N GLN A 195 -3.69 -0.84 6.10
CA GLN A 195 -3.76 0.01 7.30
C GLN A 195 -4.84 1.09 7.18
N MET A 196 -4.99 1.72 6.01
CA MET A 196 -5.90 2.85 5.82
C MET A 196 -7.39 2.44 5.79
N VAL A 197 -7.71 1.25 5.30
CA VAL A 197 -9.09 0.79 5.04
C VAL A 197 -10.01 0.86 6.26
N PRO A 198 -9.63 0.38 7.46
CA PRO A 198 -10.48 0.50 8.66
C PRO A 198 -10.85 1.94 9.01
N GLY A 199 -9.88 2.87 8.96
CA GLY A 199 -10.10 4.29 9.20
C GLY A 199 -10.99 4.92 8.12
N LEU A 200 -10.75 4.57 6.86
CA LEU A 200 -11.55 5.04 5.73
C LEU A 200 -13.01 4.55 5.81
N ILE A 201 -13.25 3.30 6.22
CA ILE A 201 -14.61 2.77 6.41
C ILE A 201 -15.36 3.57 7.48
N THR A 202 -14.70 3.90 8.59
CA THR A 202 -15.29 4.69 9.68
C THR A 202 -15.64 6.10 9.19
N ALA A 203 -14.75 6.73 8.42
CA ALA A 203 -15.02 8.04 7.83
C ALA A 203 -16.14 7.99 6.76
N LEU A 204 -16.16 6.95 5.93
CA LEU A 204 -17.22 6.71 4.94
C LEU A 204 -18.57 6.47 5.61
N GLN A 205 -18.60 5.76 6.73
CA GLN A 205 -19.82 5.56 7.52
C GLN A 205 -20.42 6.91 7.93
N SER A 206 -19.61 7.77 8.54
CA SER A 206 -20.04 9.12 8.94
C SER A 206 -20.47 9.95 7.73
N ALA A 207 -19.75 9.88 6.62
CA ALA A 207 -20.09 10.63 5.41
C ALA A 207 -21.38 10.15 4.75
N MET A 208 -21.64 8.84 4.77
CA MET A 208 -22.86 8.25 4.22
C MET A 208 -24.08 8.49 5.08
N SER A 209 -23.95 8.49 6.41
CA SER A 209 -25.07 8.81 7.33
C SER A 209 -25.45 10.29 7.29
N ILE A 210 -24.47 11.19 7.10
CA ILE A 210 -24.70 12.62 6.87
C ILE A 210 -25.21 12.89 5.44
N GLY A 211 -24.94 11.98 4.50
CA GLY A 211 -25.29 12.10 3.09
C GLY A 211 -24.37 13.04 2.29
N SER A 212 -23.14 13.29 2.76
CA SER A 212 -22.17 14.16 2.08
C SER A 212 -21.67 13.59 0.75
N LEU A 213 -21.75 12.26 0.56
CA LEU A 213 -21.43 11.59 -0.70
C LEU A 213 -22.57 11.63 -1.74
N GLY A 214 -23.69 12.27 -1.39
CA GLY A 214 -24.91 12.29 -2.19
C GLY A 214 -25.60 10.93 -2.28
N LEU A 215 -26.44 10.75 -3.32
CA LEU A 215 -27.21 9.52 -3.53
C LEU A 215 -26.29 8.35 -3.91
N CYS A 216 -25.90 7.53 -2.93
CA CYS A 216 -25.18 6.28 -3.16
C CYS A 216 -26.13 5.23 -3.74
N SER A 217 -25.80 4.67 -4.91
CA SER A 217 -26.59 3.57 -5.48
C SER A 217 -25.70 2.39 -5.84
N PRO A 218 -26.23 1.16 -5.84
CA PRO A 218 -25.46 -0.01 -6.27
C PRO A 218 -24.85 0.19 -7.66
N GLY A 219 -23.55 -0.09 -7.80
CA GLY A 219 -22.77 0.18 -9.02
C GLY A 219 -22.29 1.63 -9.16
N SER A 220 -22.34 2.43 -8.09
CA SER A 220 -21.67 3.74 -8.05
C SER A 220 -20.19 3.54 -7.72
N HIS A 221 -19.35 4.34 -8.35
CA HIS A 221 -17.90 4.33 -8.16
C HIS A 221 -17.47 5.66 -7.55
N TYR A 222 -16.57 5.60 -6.58
CA TYR A 222 -15.91 6.77 -6.00
C TYR A 222 -14.40 6.62 -6.11
N LEU A 223 -13.73 7.75 -6.29
CA LEU A 223 -12.28 7.85 -6.32
C LEU A 223 -11.86 8.73 -5.16
N CYS A 224 -10.95 8.22 -4.33
CA CYS A 224 -10.31 8.97 -3.27
C CYS A 224 -8.85 9.21 -3.61
N ARG A 225 -8.35 10.38 -3.24
CA ARG A 225 -6.99 10.82 -3.54
C ARG A 225 -6.32 11.34 -2.28
N PHE A 226 -5.10 10.89 -2.04
CA PHE A 226 -4.20 11.43 -1.02
C PHE A 226 -2.74 11.23 -1.45
N GLN A 227 -1.94 12.31 -1.52
CA GLN A 227 -0.51 12.30 -1.89
C GLN A 227 -0.17 11.53 -3.17
N ASP A 228 0.28 10.28 -3.10
CA ASP A 228 0.57 9.39 -4.24
C ASP A 228 -0.38 8.18 -4.28
N ARG A 229 -1.36 8.14 -3.37
CA ARG A 229 -2.32 7.05 -3.19
C ARG A 229 -3.64 7.38 -3.86
N LEU A 230 -4.16 6.39 -4.58
CA LEU A 230 -5.47 6.43 -5.20
C LEU A 230 -6.27 5.22 -4.72
N VAL A 231 -7.48 5.50 -4.25
CA VAL A 231 -8.39 4.48 -3.71
C VAL A 231 -9.66 4.49 -4.52
N TRP A 232 -10.01 3.34 -5.06
CA TRP A 232 -11.24 3.14 -5.80
C TRP A 232 -12.26 2.44 -4.93
N ILE A 233 -13.43 3.04 -4.75
CA ILE A 233 -14.53 2.48 -3.94
C ILE A 233 -15.69 2.14 -4.85
N LEU A 234 -16.16 0.89 -4.77
CA LEU A 234 -17.34 0.41 -5.46
C LEU A 234 -18.45 0.09 -4.46
N VAL A 235 -19.64 0.65 -4.70
CA VAL A 235 -20.86 0.30 -3.94
C VAL A 235 -21.47 -0.97 -4.50
N LEU A 236 -21.43 -2.07 -3.74
CA LEU A 236 -21.93 -3.39 -4.15
C LEU A 236 -23.42 -3.53 -3.91
N GLU A 237 -23.83 -3.09 -2.73
CA GLU A 237 -25.18 -3.20 -2.26
C GLU A 237 -25.48 -2.05 -1.31
N ARG A 238 -26.73 -1.62 -1.28
CA ARG A 238 -27.23 -0.64 -0.33
C ARG A 238 -28.61 -1.11 0.11
N GLY A 239 -28.86 -1.02 1.40
CA GLY A 239 -30.18 -1.06 2.00
C GLY A 239 -30.38 0.20 2.85
N PHE A 240 -31.52 0.29 3.52
CA PHE A 240 -31.84 1.39 4.41
C PHE A 240 -30.83 1.54 5.55
N THR A 241 -30.39 0.41 6.14
CA THR A 241 -29.53 0.41 7.33
C THR A 241 -28.07 0.06 7.05
N TYR A 242 -27.72 -0.30 5.81
CA TYR A 242 -26.38 -0.79 5.49
C TYR A 242 -25.95 -0.41 4.07
N CYS A 243 -24.64 -0.32 3.88
CA CYS A 243 -23.99 -0.19 2.59
C CYS A 243 -22.84 -1.20 2.51
N CYS A 244 -22.80 -2.02 1.47
CA CYS A 244 -21.71 -2.96 1.23
C CYS A 244 -20.75 -2.36 0.19
N LEU A 245 -19.47 -2.26 0.55
CA LEU A 245 -18.42 -1.60 -0.23
C LEU A 245 -17.30 -2.57 -0.56
N ASN A 246 -16.70 -2.40 -1.74
CA ASN A 246 -15.39 -2.94 -2.08
C ASN A 246 -14.42 -1.77 -2.26
N ILE A 247 -13.27 -1.86 -1.60
CA ILE A 247 -12.24 -0.82 -1.61
C ILE A 247 -11.01 -1.41 -2.30
N LYS A 248 -10.53 -0.73 -3.33
CA LYS A 248 -9.33 -1.12 -4.07
C LYS A 248 -8.26 -0.04 -3.98
N GLY A 249 -7.03 -0.45 -3.80
CA GLY A 249 -5.85 0.42 -3.92
C GLY A 249 -5.30 0.33 -5.34
N LEU A 250 -4.96 1.47 -5.93
CA LEU A 250 -4.24 1.55 -7.19
C LEU A 250 -2.73 1.60 -6.92
N GLU A 251 -1.92 1.24 -7.90
CA GLU A 251 -0.45 1.26 -7.78
C GLU A 251 0.06 2.68 -7.51
N LEU A 252 1.04 2.83 -6.62
CA LEU A 252 1.66 4.13 -6.33
C LEU A 252 2.74 4.52 -7.35
N GLN A 253 3.38 3.54 -7.99
CA GLN A 253 4.42 3.77 -8.98
C GLN A 253 3.77 3.91 -10.37
N GLU A 254 3.37 5.14 -10.67
CA GLU A 254 2.57 5.45 -11.85
C GLU A 254 3.45 5.63 -13.10
N THR A 255 3.05 5.03 -14.23
CA THR A 255 3.60 5.44 -15.53
C THR A 255 3.29 6.92 -15.79
N SER A 256 4.06 7.58 -16.66
CA SER A 256 3.85 9.01 -17.00
C SER A 256 2.40 9.34 -17.44
N CYS A 257 1.68 8.35 -17.96
CA CYS A 257 0.28 8.47 -18.35
C CYS A 257 -0.70 8.38 -17.16
N HIS A 258 -0.42 7.54 -16.17
CA HIS A 258 -1.17 7.52 -14.91
C HIS A 258 -0.96 8.84 -14.16
N ALA A 259 0.29 9.31 -14.08
CA ALA A 259 0.63 10.59 -13.43
C ALA A 259 -0.09 11.78 -14.09
N ALA A 260 -0.32 11.74 -15.40
CA ALA A 260 -1.10 12.77 -16.09
C ALA A 260 -2.60 12.74 -15.72
N GLU A 261 -3.18 11.56 -15.50
CA GLU A 261 -4.56 11.40 -15.02
C GLU A 261 -4.69 11.74 -13.53
N ALA A 262 -3.73 11.33 -12.69
CA ALA A 262 -3.67 11.68 -11.28
C ALA A 262 -3.53 13.20 -11.06
N ARG A 263 -2.65 13.87 -11.80
CA ARG A 263 -2.55 15.34 -11.80
C ARG A 263 -3.87 16.01 -12.19
N ARG A 264 -4.61 15.42 -13.14
CA ARG A 264 -5.93 15.94 -13.51
C ARG A 264 -6.94 15.80 -12.37
N VAL A 265 -6.88 14.71 -11.60
CA VAL A 265 -7.67 14.53 -10.38
C VAL A 265 -7.30 15.59 -9.34
N ASP A 266 -6.01 15.83 -9.12
CA ASP A 266 -5.50 16.84 -8.19
C ASP A 266 -5.97 18.25 -8.56
N GLU A 267 -5.91 18.62 -9.86
CA GLU A 267 -6.47 19.88 -10.37
C GLU A 267 -7.97 20.02 -10.05
N ILE A 268 -8.76 18.97 -10.33
CA ILE A 268 -10.21 18.97 -10.11
C ILE A 268 -10.52 19.18 -8.62
N PHE A 269 -9.78 18.52 -7.72
CA PHE A 269 -10.00 18.64 -6.29
C PHE A 269 -9.50 19.97 -5.73
N ALA A 270 -8.34 20.47 -6.14
CA ALA A 270 -7.84 21.79 -5.75
C ALA A 270 -8.85 22.89 -6.12
N MET A 271 -9.36 22.87 -7.35
CA MET A 271 -10.38 23.84 -7.78
C MET A 271 -11.71 23.71 -7.03
N ALA A 272 -12.07 22.51 -6.55
CA ALA A 272 -13.35 22.30 -5.87
C ALA A 272 -13.30 22.57 -4.36
N PHE A 273 -12.17 22.27 -3.71
CA PHE A 273 -12.03 22.35 -2.26
C PHE A 273 -11.19 23.54 -1.80
N GLU A 274 -10.33 24.13 -2.64
CA GLU A 274 -9.47 25.27 -2.27
C GLU A 274 -9.96 26.60 -2.88
N GLN A 275 -10.60 26.57 -4.06
CA GLN A 275 -11.13 27.78 -4.71
C GLN A 275 -12.63 27.95 -4.44
N GLU A 276 -13.03 29.15 -3.98
CA GLU A 276 -14.45 29.52 -3.81
C GLU A 276 -15.12 29.82 -5.15
N GLY A 277 -15.25 28.79 -5.99
CA GLY A 277 -15.93 28.84 -7.27
C GLY A 277 -17.40 28.41 -7.16
N LEU A 278 -18.33 29.29 -7.52
CA LEU A 278 -19.74 28.92 -7.58
C LEU A 278 -19.98 27.85 -8.69
N PHE A 279 -19.32 27.91 -9.85
CA PHE A 279 -19.63 26.98 -10.94
C PHE A 279 -18.64 25.82 -11.01
N ASN A 280 -19.15 24.59 -11.15
CA ASN A 280 -18.31 23.44 -11.47
C ASN A 280 -17.71 23.65 -12.87
N GLN A 281 -16.44 24.06 -12.92
CA GLN A 281 -15.69 24.33 -14.16
C GLN A 281 -15.41 23.04 -14.95
N HIS A 282 -15.66 21.88 -14.34
CA HIS A 282 -15.37 20.55 -14.86
C HIS A 282 -16.62 19.75 -15.20
N PHE A 283 -17.68 20.41 -15.68
CA PHE A 283 -18.93 19.76 -16.07
C PHE A 283 -18.77 18.59 -17.05
N GLY A 284 -17.70 18.59 -17.87
CA GLY A 284 -17.39 17.52 -18.81
C GLY A 284 -16.51 16.38 -18.26
N ASN A 285 -15.96 16.48 -17.06
CA ASN A 285 -15.11 15.45 -16.47
C ASN A 285 -15.94 14.29 -15.90
N ILE A 286 -15.36 13.09 -15.93
CA ILE A 286 -15.96 11.89 -15.35
C ILE A 286 -16.11 11.97 -13.82
N LEU A 287 -15.23 12.72 -13.16
CA LEU A 287 -15.13 12.85 -11.71
C LEU A 287 -15.88 14.10 -11.22
N THR A 288 -16.81 13.90 -10.31
CA THR A 288 -17.53 14.97 -9.60
C THR A 288 -17.08 14.99 -8.14
N PRO A 289 -16.40 16.04 -7.65
CA PRO A 289 -16.03 16.19 -6.25
C PRO A 289 -17.25 16.11 -5.32
N CYS A 290 -17.11 15.44 -4.17
CA CYS A 290 -18.21 15.21 -3.24
C CYS A 290 -17.90 15.73 -1.83
N SER A 291 -16.88 15.16 -1.18
CA SER A 291 -16.60 15.42 0.24
C SER A 291 -15.12 15.21 0.51
N VAL A 292 -14.68 15.68 1.67
CA VAL A 292 -13.38 15.40 2.26
C VAL A 292 -13.59 14.54 3.51
N LEU A 293 -12.74 13.53 3.71
CA LEU A 293 -12.86 12.55 4.79
C LEU A 293 -11.61 12.57 5.68
N PRO A 294 -11.73 12.78 7.00
CA PRO A 294 -10.61 12.65 7.92
C PRO A 294 -10.28 11.17 8.13
N VAL A 295 -9.05 10.77 7.84
CA VAL A 295 -8.58 9.38 7.97
C VAL A 295 -7.17 9.37 8.52
N LYS A 296 -6.91 8.50 9.50
CA LYS A 296 -5.58 8.27 10.06
C LYS A 296 -4.74 7.41 9.11
N LEU A 297 -3.65 7.97 8.58
CA LEU A 297 -2.82 7.34 7.56
C LEU A 297 -1.39 7.88 7.57
N TYR A 298 -0.49 7.16 6.90
CA TYR A 298 0.91 7.56 6.78
C TYR A 298 1.14 8.54 5.62
N SER A 299 1.76 9.68 5.89
CA SER A 299 2.40 10.50 4.87
C SER A 299 3.77 9.94 4.50
N ASP A 300 4.13 9.94 3.22
CA ASP A 300 5.44 9.48 2.72
C ASP A 300 6.33 10.66 2.36
N ALA A 301 7.42 10.84 3.10
CA ALA A 301 8.41 11.89 2.86
C ALA A 301 9.74 11.27 2.40
N ARG A 302 10.16 11.59 1.18
CA ARG A 302 11.45 11.19 0.62
C ARG A 302 12.39 12.38 0.57
N SER A 303 13.56 12.25 1.21
CA SER A 303 14.57 13.31 1.26
C SER A 303 15.92 12.81 0.73
N ILE A 304 16.58 13.65 -0.07
CA ILE A 304 17.94 13.39 -0.55
C ILE A 304 18.92 13.73 0.59
N LEU A 305 19.84 12.81 0.88
CA LEU A 305 20.82 12.91 1.97
C LEU A 305 22.21 13.38 1.49
N SER A 306 22.28 13.91 0.26
CA SER A 306 23.51 14.50 -0.28
C SER A 306 24.02 15.60 0.63
N GLY A 307 25.31 15.54 0.96
CA GLY A 307 25.93 16.48 1.91
C GLY A 307 25.74 16.11 3.39
N ILE A 308 24.76 15.27 3.75
CA ILE A 308 24.65 14.71 5.12
C ILE A 308 25.53 13.47 5.23
N ILE A 309 25.29 12.46 4.40
CA ILE A 309 26.07 11.19 4.41
C ILE A 309 27.46 11.41 3.82
N ASP A 310 27.60 12.32 2.85
CA ASP A 310 28.88 12.59 2.19
C ASP A 310 29.84 13.41 3.05
N SER A 311 29.32 14.22 4.00
CA SER A 311 30.14 15.05 4.88
C SER A 311 31.13 14.20 5.68
N PRO A 312 32.44 14.48 5.60
CA PRO A 312 33.44 13.75 6.37
C PRO A 312 33.33 14.00 7.87
N GLU A 313 32.80 15.15 8.31
CA GLU A 313 32.55 15.47 9.71
C GLU A 313 31.47 14.55 10.30
N ASN A 314 30.32 14.45 9.62
CA ASN A 314 29.21 13.58 10.05
C ASN A 314 29.64 12.11 10.11
N ARG A 315 30.43 11.65 9.13
CA ARG A 315 30.94 10.28 9.10
C ARG A 315 31.95 9.96 10.19
N LYS A 316 32.71 10.96 10.67
CA LYS A 316 33.57 10.81 11.86
C LYS A 316 32.71 10.74 13.12
N GLN A 317 31.75 11.65 13.28
CA GLN A 317 30.85 11.69 14.43
C GLN A 317 29.98 10.44 14.56
N LEU A 318 29.54 9.85 13.44
CA LEU A 318 28.80 8.59 13.39
C LEU A 318 29.50 7.48 14.18
N LYS A 319 30.84 7.41 14.12
CA LYS A 319 31.63 6.39 14.83
C LYS A 319 31.52 6.58 16.35
N ASP A 320 31.60 7.81 16.81
CA ASP A 320 31.54 8.16 18.24
C ASP A 320 30.10 8.02 18.78
N ASP A 321 29.10 8.40 17.97
CA ASP A 321 27.69 8.25 18.32
C ASP A 321 27.28 6.77 18.38
N PHE A 322 27.80 5.93 17.50
CA PHE A 322 27.52 4.49 17.52
C PHE A 322 27.88 3.85 18.87
N VAL A 323 29.04 4.23 19.43
CA VAL A 323 29.48 3.74 20.75
C VAL A 323 28.48 4.14 21.84
N LYS A 324 27.96 5.38 21.81
CA LYS A 324 26.96 5.87 22.78
C LYS A 324 25.61 5.15 22.65
N VAL A 325 25.13 4.97 21.42
CA VAL A 325 23.86 4.28 21.12
C VAL A 325 23.94 2.80 21.52
N LEU A 326 25.02 2.12 21.12
CA LEU A 326 25.22 0.71 21.43
C LEU A 326 25.34 0.48 22.94
N LEU A 327 26.08 1.34 23.64
CA LEU A 327 26.18 1.26 25.09
C LEU A 327 24.81 1.39 25.77
N TRP A 328 24.01 2.38 25.37
CA TRP A 328 22.64 2.54 25.86
C TRP A 328 21.78 1.29 25.61
N MET A 329 21.82 0.73 24.40
CA MET A 329 21.07 -0.49 24.06
C MET A 329 21.50 -1.70 24.91
N LEU A 330 22.81 -1.90 25.12
CA LEU A 330 23.32 -3.03 25.90
C LEU A 330 22.97 -2.91 27.38
N VAL A 331 23.11 -1.72 27.97
CA VAL A 331 22.75 -1.46 29.38
C VAL A 331 21.26 -1.73 29.58
N ARG A 332 20.41 -1.22 28.68
CA ARG A 332 18.96 -1.44 28.74
C ARG A 332 18.58 -2.90 28.55
N TYR A 333 19.20 -3.61 27.60
CA TYR A 333 18.98 -5.04 27.40
C TYR A 333 19.35 -5.85 28.66
N CYS A 334 20.51 -5.60 29.26
CA CYS A 334 20.95 -6.31 30.47
C CYS A 334 20.02 -6.00 31.66
N TYR A 335 19.57 -4.75 31.78
CA TYR A 335 18.63 -4.33 32.80
C TYR A 335 17.25 -5.00 32.64
N GLU A 336 16.66 -5.02 31.43
CA GLU A 336 15.37 -5.71 31.19
C GLU A 336 15.47 -7.24 31.37
N LYS A 337 16.61 -7.84 31.00
CA LYS A 337 16.88 -9.25 31.28
C LYS A 337 16.93 -9.52 32.79
N SER A 338 17.54 -8.62 33.56
CA SER A 338 17.62 -8.75 35.02
C SER A 338 16.24 -8.72 35.70
N LYS A 339 15.28 -7.93 35.16
CA LYS A 339 13.88 -7.90 35.63
C LYS A 339 13.17 -9.22 35.36
N THR A 340 13.37 -9.78 34.16
CA THR A 340 12.67 -10.98 33.70
C THR A 340 13.15 -12.23 34.47
N CYS A 341 14.47 -12.41 34.65
CA CYS A 341 15.04 -13.52 35.41
C CYS A 341 14.52 -13.60 36.86
N ARG A 342 14.36 -12.47 37.55
CA ARG A 342 13.86 -12.44 38.94
C ARG A 342 12.35 -12.66 39.07
N THR A 343 11.57 -12.45 38.01
CA THR A 343 10.13 -12.70 38.03
C THR A 343 9.83 -14.19 37.94
N LEU A 344 10.64 -14.95 37.18
CA LEU A 344 10.54 -16.42 37.09
C LEU A 344 10.87 -17.13 38.42
N GLU A 345 11.78 -16.57 39.22
CA GLU A 345 12.15 -17.12 40.54
C GLU A 345 11.04 -16.99 41.59
N LYS A 346 10.04 -16.13 41.38
CA LYS A 346 8.92 -15.91 42.32
C LYS A 346 7.75 -16.89 42.16
N THR A 347 7.75 -17.76 41.15
CA THR A 347 6.81 -18.89 41.06
C THR A 347 7.33 -20.07 41.89
N PRO A 348 6.68 -20.45 43.01
CA PRO A 348 7.20 -21.51 43.87
C PRO A 348 7.13 -22.87 43.17
N LYS A 349 8.28 -23.51 43.00
CA LYS A 349 8.37 -24.95 42.71
C LYS A 349 7.78 -25.71 43.90
N GLN A 350 6.63 -26.34 43.69
CA GLN A 350 6.10 -27.34 44.60
C GLN A 350 6.70 -28.69 44.21
N GLU A 351 7.67 -29.17 44.98
CA GLU A 351 8.13 -30.56 44.93
C GLU A 351 7.13 -31.46 45.66
N SER A 352 6.62 -32.48 44.97
CA SER A 352 6.36 -33.79 45.58
C SER A 352 6.36 -34.85 44.48
N LEU A 353 7.40 -35.68 44.47
CA LEU A 353 7.39 -37.00 43.84
C LEU A 353 6.44 -37.93 44.61
N PRO A 354 5.79 -38.87 43.92
CA PRO A 354 5.82 -40.25 44.40
C PRO A 354 6.24 -41.28 43.33
N ALA A 355 6.84 -42.34 43.85
CA ALA A 355 7.48 -43.49 43.21
C ALA A 355 6.76 -44.17 42.02
N GLU A 356 7.57 -44.65 41.07
CA GLU A 356 7.21 -45.65 40.04
C GLU A 356 7.11 -47.08 40.61
N PRO A 357 6.36 -47.98 39.93
CA PRO A 357 6.77 -49.37 39.74
C PRO A 357 7.07 -49.69 38.26
N PRO A 358 7.81 -50.77 37.97
CA PRO A 358 8.63 -50.86 36.77
C PRO A 358 7.96 -51.61 35.59
N GLY A 359 8.32 -51.18 34.37
CA GLY A 359 8.40 -52.04 33.18
C GLY A 359 7.51 -51.63 32.00
N LEU A 360 8.12 -51.16 30.90
CA LEU A 360 8.31 -51.93 29.64
C LEU A 360 8.92 -51.00 28.56
N SER A 361 9.80 -51.56 27.74
CA SER A 361 10.66 -50.90 26.73
C SER A 361 9.95 -49.98 25.73
N SER A 362 10.50 -48.78 25.50
CA SER A 362 10.22 -47.93 24.34
C SER A 362 11.22 -48.17 23.21
N ARG A 363 10.71 -48.59 22.04
CA ARG A 363 11.35 -48.36 20.72
C ARG A 363 10.94 -46.96 20.23
N PRO A 364 11.79 -46.24 19.48
CA PRO A 364 11.42 -44.96 18.90
C PRO A 364 10.48 -45.18 17.71
N VAL A 365 9.36 -44.47 17.70
CA VAL A 365 8.52 -44.25 16.53
C VAL A 365 8.83 -42.85 16.05
N GLU A 366 9.39 -42.76 14.84
CA GLU A 366 9.53 -41.52 14.07
C GLU A 366 8.13 -40.94 13.77
N ILE A 367 7.96 -39.65 14.01
CA ILE A 367 6.89 -38.85 13.42
C ILE A 367 7.59 -37.75 12.62
N CYS A 368 7.55 -37.91 11.30
CA CYS A 368 7.91 -36.90 10.31
C CYS A 368 7.01 -35.66 10.45
N CYS A 369 7.60 -34.47 10.39
CA CYS A 369 6.88 -33.27 9.97
C CYS A 369 7.19 -33.07 8.49
N GLU A 370 6.15 -33.05 7.66
CA GLU A 370 6.25 -32.80 6.23
C GLU A 370 6.67 -31.35 5.96
N GLU A 371 7.67 -31.19 5.09
CA GLU A 371 8.06 -29.93 4.47
C GLU A 371 7.24 -29.75 3.19
N ASP A 372 6.28 -28.82 3.18
CA ASP A 372 5.75 -28.27 1.94
C ASP A 372 6.63 -27.09 1.52
N ASN A 373 7.67 -27.38 0.74
CA ASN A 373 8.43 -26.40 -0.02
C ASN A 373 8.19 -26.67 -1.50
N ASP A 374 7.31 -25.88 -2.11
CA ASP A 374 7.20 -25.80 -3.55
C ASP A 374 6.90 -24.36 -3.93
N PHE A 375 7.95 -23.57 -4.19
CA PHE A 375 7.90 -22.43 -5.12
C PHE A 375 9.30 -22.19 -5.71
N SER A 376 9.34 -22.33 -7.03
CA SER A 376 10.44 -22.06 -7.94
C SER A 376 10.94 -20.61 -7.83
N VAL A 377 12.24 -20.47 -7.60
CA VAL A 377 12.97 -19.20 -7.72
C VAL A 377 13.20 -18.94 -9.21
N GLU A 378 12.28 -18.22 -9.84
CA GLU A 378 12.61 -17.45 -11.04
C GLU A 378 13.32 -16.18 -10.60
N SER A 379 14.49 -15.95 -11.18
CA SER A 379 15.33 -14.77 -11.04
C SER A 379 14.57 -13.51 -11.42
N ILE A 380 14.24 -12.68 -10.43
CA ILE A 380 13.74 -11.33 -10.64
C ILE A 380 14.93 -10.41 -10.90
N GLU A 381 15.04 -9.96 -12.16
CA GLU A 381 15.83 -8.80 -12.55
C GLU A 381 15.21 -7.55 -11.93
N GLU A 382 16.06 -6.80 -11.22
CA GLU A 382 15.78 -5.52 -10.61
C GLU A 382 15.92 -4.44 -11.70
N TRP A 383 14.82 -3.99 -12.29
CA TRP A 383 14.83 -2.95 -13.32
C TRP A 383 14.77 -1.55 -12.70
N SER A 384 15.74 -0.75 -13.12
CA SER A 384 16.05 0.64 -12.77
C SER A 384 15.10 1.67 -13.40
N ASP A 385 15.00 2.84 -12.76
CA ASP A 385 14.28 4.05 -13.21
C ASP A 385 14.79 4.60 -14.57
N ASP A 386 14.25 4.12 -15.69
CA ASP A 386 14.49 4.75 -16.99
C ASP A 386 13.47 5.89 -17.22
N SER A 387 13.89 7.11 -16.92
CA SER A 387 13.27 8.31 -17.47
C SER A 387 14.34 9.17 -18.14
N ASN A 388 14.42 9.09 -19.47
CA ASN A 388 14.66 10.20 -20.41
C ASN A 388 15.00 9.60 -21.78
N LEU A 389 14.00 9.47 -22.65
CA LEU A 389 14.20 9.03 -24.03
C LEU A 389 13.40 9.93 -24.97
N PHE A 390 13.79 11.20 -25.09
CA PHE A 390 13.59 12.05 -26.28
C PHE A 390 14.50 13.30 -26.24
N GLU A 391 15.46 13.33 -27.18
CA GLU A 391 16.16 14.46 -27.85
C GLU A 391 17.37 13.79 -28.56
N ASP A 392 17.67 13.83 -29.86
CA ASP A 392 17.21 14.51 -31.08
C ASP A 392 17.57 13.56 -32.27
N GLU A 393 16.70 13.40 -33.28
CA GLU A 393 17.07 12.80 -34.58
C GLU A 393 17.27 13.89 -35.65
N PRO A 394 18.28 13.75 -36.52
CA PRO A 394 18.16 14.21 -37.90
C PRO A 394 18.31 13.07 -38.92
N ASN A 395 17.24 12.87 -39.68
CA ASN A 395 17.19 12.53 -41.10
C ASN A 395 18.16 11.47 -41.67
N GLN A 396 17.63 10.32 -42.10
CA GLN A 396 17.96 9.74 -43.42
C GLN A 396 16.92 8.73 -43.94
N LYS A 397 16.67 8.80 -45.25
CA LYS A 397 15.65 8.07 -46.04
C LYS A 397 16.04 6.59 -46.29
N PRO A 398 15.09 5.69 -46.60
CA PRO A 398 15.36 4.28 -46.89
C PRO A 398 15.55 4.00 -48.39
N PRO A 399 16.12 2.84 -48.75
CA PRO A 399 15.84 2.20 -50.04
C PRO A 399 15.19 0.81 -49.91
N THR A 400 14.58 0.45 -51.03
CA THR A 400 13.54 -0.53 -51.34
C THR A 400 14.01 -1.94 -51.77
N ALA A 401 13.03 -2.88 -51.79
CA ALA A 401 12.85 -4.06 -52.68
C ALA A 401 13.55 -5.39 -52.27
N LYS A 402 13.03 -6.62 -52.46
CA LYS A 402 11.86 -7.19 -53.20
C LYS A 402 11.70 -8.71 -52.89
N GLY A 403 10.45 -9.23 -52.99
CA GLY A 403 10.06 -10.62 -53.35
C GLY A 403 10.07 -11.67 -52.23
N MET A 404 9.28 -12.76 -52.20
CA MET A 404 8.06 -13.26 -52.86
C MET A 404 7.73 -14.60 -52.14
N ALA A 405 6.48 -14.89 -51.77
CA ALA A 405 6.00 -16.14 -51.09
C ALA A 405 5.89 -17.35 -52.09
N PRO A 406 5.31 -18.57 -51.82
CA PRO A 406 4.40 -19.00 -50.73
C PRO A 406 4.35 -20.51 -50.29
N ARG A 407 3.40 -20.83 -49.37
CA ARG A 407 2.71 -22.11 -49.00
C ARG A 407 3.47 -23.09 -48.07
N GLY A 408 2.87 -23.84 -47.13
CA GLY A 408 1.50 -24.14 -46.63
C GLY A 408 1.70 -25.33 -45.63
N ASP A 409 1.12 -25.38 -44.43
CA ASP A 409 -0.14 -26.07 -44.05
C ASP A 409 -0.15 -26.24 -42.51
N VAL A 410 -1.34 -26.50 -41.94
CA VAL A 410 -1.73 -26.71 -40.51
C VAL A 410 -2.33 -28.14 -40.40
N PRO A 411 -2.60 -28.86 -39.25
CA PRO A 411 -2.36 -28.68 -37.78
C PRO A 411 -1.70 -29.88 -37.00
N GLN A 412 -1.45 -29.66 -35.70
CA GLN A 412 -1.14 -30.52 -34.49
C GLN A 412 -1.76 -31.96 -34.42
N PRO A 413 -1.34 -32.94 -33.52
CA PRO A 413 -1.03 -32.76 -32.08
C PRO A 413 -0.10 -33.76 -31.30
N PHE A 414 0.24 -33.37 -30.05
CA PHE A 414 0.56 -34.12 -28.81
C PHE A 414 1.77 -35.09 -28.61
N PHE A 415 2.53 -34.75 -27.53
CA PHE A 415 3.24 -35.51 -26.48
C PHE A 415 4.26 -36.63 -26.79
N SER A 416 5.50 -36.45 -26.31
CA SER A 416 6.20 -37.38 -25.38
C SER A 416 7.55 -36.82 -24.86
N LEU A 417 7.72 -36.82 -23.53
CA LEU A 417 9.00 -36.79 -22.76
C LEU A 417 9.66 -38.20 -22.83
N PRO A 418 10.85 -38.48 -22.24
CA PRO A 418 12.13 -37.77 -22.07
C PRO A 418 13.36 -38.61 -22.53
N GLY A 419 14.53 -37.97 -22.71
CA GLY A 419 15.86 -38.61 -22.59
C GLY A 419 16.47 -39.29 -23.84
N SER A 420 17.18 -38.54 -24.69
CA SER A 420 18.36 -39.05 -25.39
C SER A 420 19.36 -37.92 -25.74
N VAL A 421 20.53 -38.08 -25.14
CA VAL A 421 21.79 -37.32 -25.08
C VAL A 421 22.43 -36.89 -26.42
N GLU A 422 22.93 -35.64 -26.42
CA GLU A 422 24.10 -35.00 -27.11
C GLU A 422 24.16 -35.00 -28.67
N VAL A 423 24.74 -34.00 -29.37
CA VAL A 423 26.02 -33.31 -29.14
C VAL A 423 26.15 -31.97 -29.94
N HIS A 424 27.06 -31.11 -29.45
CA HIS A 424 27.90 -30.12 -30.13
C HIS A 424 27.33 -28.76 -30.58
N THR A 425 27.54 -27.74 -29.74
CA THR A 425 27.65 -26.33 -30.15
C THR A 425 29.11 -25.95 -30.36
N THR A 426 29.45 -25.53 -31.57
CA THR A 426 30.69 -24.83 -31.89
C THR A 426 30.50 -23.33 -31.64
N GLU A 427 31.38 -22.75 -30.84
CA GLU A 427 31.47 -21.34 -30.50
C GLU A 427 31.91 -20.49 -31.71
N ALA A 428 31.19 -19.41 -31.99
CA ALA A 428 31.72 -18.06 -32.19
C ALA A 428 30.60 -17.11 -32.67
N GLU A 429 30.69 -15.85 -32.25
CA GLU A 429 29.84 -14.70 -32.60
C GLU A 429 28.60 -14.42 -31.72
N VAL A 430 28.80 -14.35 -30.40
CA VAL A 430 28.24 -13.28 -29.56
C VAL A 430 29.28 -12.90 -28.51
N SER A 431 30.08 -11.88 -28.78
CA SER A 431 31.00 -11.29 -27.79
C SER A 431 31.15 -9.81 -28.05
N GLU A 432 30.10 -9.03 -27.76
CA GLU A 432 30.25 -7.58 -27.56
C GLU A 432 29.20 -6.92 -26.64
N ALA A 433 28.30 -7.71 -26.01
CA ALA A 433 27.40 -7.21 -24.97
C ALA A 433 27.75 -7.71 -23.55
N ALA A 434 28.83 -8.49 -23.39
CA ALA A 434 29.26 -9.07 -22.10
C ALA A 434 30.50 -8.39 -21.48
N SER A 435 30.99 -7.29 -22.07
CA SER A 435 32.26 -6.65 -21.66
C SER A 435 32.11 -5.51 -20.63
N VAL A 436 30.90 -5.03 -20.34
CA VAL A 436 30.71 -3.91 -19.38
C VAL A 436 30.30 -4.38 -17.98
N SER A 437 29.80 -5.62 -17.84
CA SER A 437 29.51 -6.27 -16.54
C SER A 437 30.77 -6.84 -15.84
N ARG A 438 31.94 -6.79 -16.49
CA ARG A 438 33.21 -7.33 -15.94
C ARG A 438 34.06 -6.33 -15.13
N LEU A 439 33.62 -5.09 -14.95
CA LEU A 439 34.41 -4.08 -14.20
C LEU A 439 34.14 -4.05 -12.68
N TYR A 440 33.21 -4.85 -12.16
CA TYR A 440 33.02 -5.05 -10.72
C TYR A 440 33.14 -6.52 -10.28
N LYS A 441 33.97 -7.29 -10.99
CA LYS A 441 34.47 -8.55 -10.45
C LYS A 441 35.53 -8.21 -9.42
N THR A 442 35.28 -8.59 -8.16
CA THR A 442 36.23 -8.53 -7.06
C THR A 442 37.61 -8.95 -7.56
N VAL A 443 38.53 -7.99 -7.67
CA VAL A 443 39.95 -8.32 -7.85
C VAL A 443 40.33 -9.01 -6.55
N ILE A 444 40.35 -10.34 -6.58
CA ILE A 444 41.11 -11.13 -5.61
C ILE A 444 42.57 -10.81 -5.94
N LEU A 445 43.05 -9.69 -5.38
CA LEU A 445 44.47 -9.44 -5.24
C LEU A 445 45.01 -10.61 -4.42
N GLY A 446 45.95 -11.34 -5.01
CA GLY A 446 46.57 -12.50 -4.38
C GLY A 446 46.94 -12.19 -2.94
N LEU A 447 46.51 -13.08 -2.04
CA LEU A 447 46.87 -13.05 -0.63
C LEU A 447 48.40 -12.87 -0.52
N PRO A 448 48.91 -11.85 0.17
CA PRO A 448 50.30 -11.89 0.58
C PRO A 448 50.48 -13.16 1.43
N ALA A 449 51.57 -13.88 1.18
CA ALA A 449 51.91 -15.11 1.86
C ALA A 449 51.70 -14.98 3.37
N VAL A 450 51.03 -15.97 3.96
CA VAL A 450 50.78 -16.08 5.40
C VAL A 450 52.14 -16.15 6.10
N ASP A 451 52.59 -15.00 6.61
CA ASP A 451 53.67 -14.98 7.60
C ASP A 451 53.16 -15.66 8.86
N LYS A 452 53.89 -16.70 9.24
CA LYS A 452 53.65 -17.52 10.42
C LYS A 452 53.48 -16.64 11.65
N GLN A 453 52.36 -16.84 12.35
CA GLN A 453 52.29 -16.80 13.80
C GLN A 453 52.68 -15.45 14.45
N LYS A 454 51.89 -14.39 14.21
CA LYS A 454 51.65 -13.38 15.25
C LYS A 454 50.49 -13.87 16.10
N GLN A 455 50.73 -14.10 17.38
CA GLN A 455 49.77 -14.61 18.37
C GLN A 455 48.45 -13.83 18.33
N TRP A 456 47.39 -14.44 17.80
CA TRP A 456 46.01 -14.07 18.11
C TRP A 456 45.64 -14.84 19.37
N GLY A 457 45.84 -14.22 20.53
CA GLY A 457 45.42 -14.83 21.80
C GLY A 457 43.92 -14.69 21.96
N GLU A 458 43.21 -15.81 22.02
CA GLU A 458 41.89 -15.86 22.67
C GLU A 458 42.08 -15.41 24.11
N MET A 459 41.33 -14.40 24.53
CA MET A 459 41.39 -13.90 25.89
C MET A 459 40.50 -14.80 26.75
N ASP A 460 41.06 -15.85 27.33
CA ASP A 460 40.44 -16.53 28.47
C ASP A 460 40.46 -15.54 29.64
N LEU A 461 39.33 -14.87 29.90
CA LEU A 461 39.22 -13.97 31.04
C LEU A 461 39.32 -14.80 32.35
N PRO A 462 40.14 -14.38 33.33
CA PRO A 462 40.15 -14.98 34.65
C PRO A 462 38.77 -14.85 35.33
N SER A 463 38.49 -15.70 36.32
CA SER A 463 37.22 -15.66 37.09
C SER A 463 36.89 -14.24 37.52
N ILE A 464 35.87 -13.63 36.91
CA ILE A 464 35.48 -12.25 37.17
C ILE A 464 34.85 -12.20 38.56
N LYS A 465 35.45 -11.47 39.48
CA LYS A 465 34.88 -11.21 40.81
C LYS A 465 34.21 -9.85 40.78
N PHE A 466 32.89 -9.84 40.71
CA PHE A 466 32.11 -8.62 40.83
C PHE A 466 32.13 -8.08 42.26
N SER A 467 32.06 -6.76 42.38
CA SER A 467 32.04 -6.08 43.67
C SER A 467 30.67 -6.21 44.36
N ASN A 468 29.61 -6.41 43.56
CA ASN A 468 28.21 -6.47 44.00
C ASN A 468 27.41 -7.53 43.20
N SER A 469 26.42 -8.17 43.83
CA SER A 469 25.50 -9.12 43.17
C SER A 469 24.62 -8.45 42.11
N TYR A 470 24.42 -7.13 42.22
CA TYR A 470 23.73 -6.34 41.20
C TYR A 470 24.58 -6.14 39.94
N SER A 471 25.90 -6.00 40.07
CA SER A 471 26.81 -5.97 38.92
C SER A 471 26.77 -7.28 38.13
N GLU A 472 26.62 -8.41 38.81
CA GLU A 472 26.46 -9.72 38.17
C GLU A 472 25.14 -9.79 37.37
N SER A 473 24.05 -9.23 37.91
CA SER A 473 22.75 -9.19 37.21
C SER A 473 22.70 -8.25 36.01
N LEU A 474 23.55 -7.21 35.99
CA LEU A 474 23.73 -6.28 34.87
C LEU A 474 24.89 -6.67 33.95
N SER A 475 25.52 -7.83 34.19
CA SER A 475 26.67 -8.28 33.41
C SER A 475 26.25 -8.76 32.01
N ILE A 476 27.12 -8.50 31.04
CA ILE A 476 26.93 -8.95 29.67
C ILE A 476 26.98 -10.50 29.62
N PRO A 477 26.14 -11.19 28.82
CA PRO A 477 26.17 -12.65 28.68
C PRO A 477 27.57 -13.21 28.41
N GLU A 478 27.91 -14.34 29.04
CA GLU A 478 29.24 -14.96 28.95
C GLU A 478 29.69 -15.22 27.51
N GLY A 479 28.75 -15.65 26.65
CA GLY A 479 29.02 -15.90 25.24
C GLY A 479 29.37 -14.66 24.42
N TRP A 480 29.24 -13.45 24.96
CA TRP A 480 29.57 -12.17 24.29
C TRP A 480 30.89 -11.56 24.81
N ARG A 481 31.59 -12.24 25.73
CA ARG A 481 32.82 -11.76 26.37
C ARG A 481 34.11 -12.17 25.64
N THR A 482 34.03 -13.08 24.67
CA THR A 482 35.21 -13.73 24.03
C THR A 482 35.52 -13.19 22.63
N ALA A 483 35.52 -11.87 22.47
CA ALA A 483 35.73 -11.27 21.15
C ALA A 483 37.21 -11.32 20.68
N PRO A 484 37.47 -11.59 19.39
CA PRO A 484 38.83 -11.66 18.84
C PRO A 484 39.36 -10.26 18.51
N LEU A 485 39.84 -9.51 19.50
CA LEU A 485 40.43 -8.18 19.31
C LEU A 485 41.94 -8.15 19.63
N PRO A 486 42.81 -7.63 18.74
CA PRO A 486 44.23 -7.46 19.05
C PRO A 486 44.47 -6.48 20.21
N LEU A 487 45.19 -6.91 21.26
CA LEU A 487 45.46 -6.13 22.48
C LEU A 487 46.05 -4.74 22.24
N ALA A 488 46.93 -4.59 21.25
CA ALA A 488 47.56 -3.31 20.93
C ALA A 488 46.55 -2.26 20.42
N LYS A 489 45.50 -2.70 19.72
CA LYS A 489 44.46 -1.82 19.20
C LYS A 489 43.36 -1.56 20.23
N PHE A 490 43.10 -2.52 21.13
CA PHE A 490 42.19 -2.36 22.27
C PHE A 490 42.52 -1.15 23.14
N TRP A 491 43.80 -0.95 23.49
CA TRP A 491 44.21 0.20 24.32
C TRP A 491 44.03 1.55 23.61
N ASN A 492 44.24 1.59 22.29
CA ASN A 492 44.01 2.79 21.50
C ASN A 492 42.52 3.12 21.37
N THR A 493 41.66 2.11 21.21
CA THR A 493 40.22 2.30 21.11
C THR A 493 39.53 2.47 22.46
N LYS A 494 40.13 2.04 23.57
CA LYS A 494 39.62 2.28 24.95
C LYS A 494 39.45 3.77 25.24
N GLN A 495 40.31 4.63 24.68
CA GLN A 495 40.19 6.08 24.82
C GLN A 495 38.92 6.67 24.19
N LYS A 496 38.24 5.94 23.29
CA LYS A 496 36.99 6.38 22.65
C LYS A 496 35.74 6.03 23.46
N PHE A 497 35.88 5.28 24.55
CA PHE A 497 34.74 4.88 25.36
C PHE A 497 34.20 6.07 26.17
N PRO A 498 32.91 6.43 26.05
CA PRO A 498 32.34 7.58 26.74
C PRO A 498 32.00 7.22 28.19
N GLN A 499 32.99 7.29 29.08
CA GLN A 499 32.84 6.97 30.51
C GLN A 499 31.75 7.81 31.20
N ASP A 500 31.71 9.12 30.93
CA ASP A 500 30.71 10.02 31.53
C ASP A 500 29.28 9.63 31.13
N TRP A 501 29.10 9.15 29.89
CA TRP A 501 27.81 8.66 29.40
C TRP A 501 27.43 7.33 30.05
N TYR A 502 28.39 6.41 30.22
CA TYR A 502 28.18 5.15 30.94
C TYR A 502 27.68 5.39 32.36
N HIS A 503 28.36 6.27 33.11
CA HIS A 503 27.97 6.61 34.47
C HIS A 503 26.59 7.26 34.51
N PHE A 504 26.32 8.20 33.61
CA PHE A 504 25.01 8.82 33.49
C PHE A 504 23.90 7.78 33.26
N LEU A 505 24.10 6.83 32.34
CA LEU A 505 23.12 5.77 32.06
C LEU A 505 22.81 4.90 33.28
N LEU A 506 23.82 4.50 34.05
CA LEU A 506 23.62 3.72 35.27
C LEU A 506 22.83 4.50 36.33
N HIS A 507 23.04 5.82 36.42
CA HIS A 507 22.27 6.68 37.32
C HIS A 507 20.80 6.86 36.92
N GLN A 508 20.44 6.65 35.64
CA GLN A 508 19.05 6.74 35.17
C GLN A 508 18.26 5.43 35.33
N LEU A 509 18.89 4.32 35.75
CA LEU A 509 18.20 3.04 35.92
C LEU A 509 17.35 3.05 37.20
N ASP A 510 16.04 2.80 37.05
CA ASP A 510 15.11 2.73 38.18
C ASP A 510 15.17 1.37 38.88
N PHE A 511 15.74 1.32 40.08
CA PHE A 511 15.89 0.10 40.86
C PHE A 511 14.72 -0.19 41.82
N PHE A 512 13.61 0.54 41.72
CA PHE A 512 12.45 0.45 42.64
C PHE A 512 11.82 -0.96 42.80
N HIS A 513 12.08 -1.89 41.87
CA HIS A 513 11.60 -3.27 41.97
C HIS A 513 12.39 -4.13 42.99
N LEU A 514 13.46 -3.58 43.58
CA LEU A 514 14.29 -4.23 44.57
C LEU A 514 13.74 -3.98 45.99
N LYS A 515 13.58 -5.05 46.77
CA LYS A 515 13.04 -5.00 48.15
C LYS A 515 13.97 -4.28 49.14
N GLU A 516 15.24 -4.12 48.79
CA GLU A 516 16.23 -3.38 49.57
C GLU A 516 16.66 -2.18 48.71
N ASN A 517 16.25 -0.98 49.11
CA ASN A 517 16.70 0.28 48.50
C ASN A 517 17.89 0.82 49.31
N PRO A 518 19.15 0.49 48.98
CA PRO A 518 20.24 1.35 49.38
C PRO A 518 20.29 2.53 48.41
N GLU A 519 20.13 3.75 48.92
CA GLU A 519 20.30 5.00 48.15
C GLU A 519 21.72 5.10 47.50
N SER A 520 22.67 4.25 47.90
CA SER A 520 24.05 4.16 47.36
C SER A 520 24.23 3.22 46.16
N LEU A 521 23.21 2.45 45.73
CA LEU A 521 23.36 1.41 44.71
C LEU A 521 23.99 1.90 43.37
N PRO A 522 23.59 3.07 42.81
CA PRO A 522 24.16 3.55 41.56
C PRO A 522 25.64 3.92 41.71
N GLU A 523 26.03 4.47 42.86
CA GLU A 523 27.43 4.80 43.14
C GLU A 523 28.31 3.55 43.30
N ASP A 524 27.74 2.47 43.84
CA ASP A 524 28.43 1.20 44.02
C ASP A 524 28.61 0.44 42.68
N LEU A 525 27.67 0.59 41.74
CA LEU A 525 27.77 0.05 40.37
C LEU A 525 28.80 0.81 39.52
N VAL A 526 28.84 2.14 39.65
CA VAL A 526 29.83 2.98 38.94
C VAL A 526 31.26 2.70 39.40
N LYS A 527 31.46 2.28 40.65
CA LYS A 527 32.77 1.96 41.22
C LYS A 527 33.30 0.56 40.87
N ASP A 528 32.53 -0.28 40.16
CA ASP A 528 32.92 -1.66 39.84
C ASP A 528 33.72 -1.72 38.51
N PRO A 529 35.07 -1.82 38.56
CA PRO A 529 35.89 -1.78 37.35
C PRO A 529 35.68 -3.01 36.47
N ALA A 530 35.27 -4.15 37.05
CA ALA A 530 35.04 -5.38 36.31
C ALA A 530 33.83 -5.27 35.39
N LEU A 531 32.79 -4.54 35.81
CA LEU A 531 31.60 -4.30 35.00
C LEU A 531 31.91 -3.34 33.85
N GLU A 532 32.61 -2.23 34.14
CA GLU A 532 33.02 -1.26 33.12
C GLU A 532 33.90 -1.92 32.04
N ASP A 533 34.92 -2.69 32.44
CA ASP A 533 35.82 -3.36 31.49
C ASP A 533 35.08 -4.35 30.58
N LEU A 534 34.03 -5.02 31.06
CA LEU A 534 33.18 -5.88 30.24
C LEU A 534 32.39 -5.08 29.19
N TYR A 535 31.76 -3.97 29.57
CA TYR A 535 31.04 -3.10 28.63
C TYR A 535 31.99 -2.50 27.58
N VAL A 536 33.17 -2.04 28.01
CA VAL A 536 34.23 -1.56 27.13
C VAL A 536 34.60 -2.64 26.11
N GLN A 537 34.85 -3.87 26.57
CA GLN A 537 35.23 -4.96 25.68
C GLN A 537 34.15 -5.29 24.67
N SER A 538 32.89 -5.45 25.09
CA SER A 538 31.80 -5.82 24.17
C SER A 538 31.46 -4.71 23.18
N VAL A 539 31.40 -3.44 23.61
CA VAL A 539 31.11 -2.30 22.74
C VAL A 539 32.22 -2.11 21.70
N LEU A 540 33.49 -2.15 22.11
CA LEU A 540 34.62 -1.99 21.19
C LEU A 540 34.73 -3.16 20.19
N SER A 541 34.34 -4.35 20.60
CA SER A 541 34.30 -5.52 19.72
C SER A 541 33.23 -5.40 18.65
N CYS A 542 32.03 -4.93 19.02
CA CYS A 542 30.97 -4.62 18.05
C CYS A 542 31.38 -3.45 17.14
N TYR A 543 32.01 -2.41 17.68
CA TYR A 543 32.55 -1.29 16.90
C TYR A 543 33.54 -1.77 15.83
N ALA A 544 34.49 -2.63 16.21
CA ALA A 544 35.46 -3.18 15.28
C ALA A 544 34.81 -4.10 14.23
N ALA A 545 33.75 -4.83 14.59
CA ALA A 545 32.97 -5.62 13.64
C ALA A 545 32.23 -4.75 12.61
N MET A 546 31.68 -3.59 13.04
CA MET A 546 30.88 -2.71 12.17
C MET A 546 31.71 -1.75 11.32
N PHE A 547 32.83 -1.23 11.83
CA PHE A 547 33.67 -0.23 11.14
C PHE A 547 35.03 -0.76 10.69
N GLY A 548 35.38 -1.99 11.07
CA GLY A 548 36.71 -2.54 10.86
C GLY A 548 37.69 -2.15 11.96
N VAL A 549 38.85 -2.81 11.95
CA VAL A 549 39.90 -2.64 12.97
C VAL A 549 40.79 -1.43 12.71
N ASP A 550 40.67 -0.80 11.54
CA ASP A 550 41.39 0.41 11.17
C ASP A 550 40.50 1.63 11.36
N ASP A 551 41.05 2.71 11.92
CA ASP A 551 40.25 3.90 12.28
C ASP A 551 39.92 4.80 11.07
N ALA A 552 39.80 4.20 9.89
CA ALA A 552 39.42 4.92 8.67
C ALA A 552 38.01 5.51 8.80
N VAL A 553 37.78 6.63 8.13
CA VAL A 553 36.44 7.22 8.00
C VAL A 553 35.63 6.32 7.07
N PRO A 554 34.43 5.86 7.47
CA PRO A 554 33.63 4.99 6.61
C PRO A 554 33.26 5.71 5.31
N SER A 555 33.17 4.99 4.21
CA SER A 555 32.59 5.54 2.97
C SER A 555 31.05 5.61 3.10
N PRO A 556 30.37 6.49 2.35
CA PRO A 556 28.91 6.47 2.23
C PRO A 556 28.36 5.07 1.90
N SER A 557 29.02 4.36 0.99
CA SER A 557 28.67 3.00 0.60
C SER A 557 28.83 1.99 1.74
N HIS A 558 29.81 2.18 2.63
CA HIS A 558 29.96 1.36 3.83
C HIS A 558 28.80 1.56 4.79
N ILE A 559 28.33 2.80 4.97
CA ILE A 559 27.19 3.12 5.85
C ILE A 559 25.92 2.45 5.33
N LEU A 560 25.63 2.54 4.03
CA LEU A 560 24.46 1.91 3.42
C LEU A 560 24.52 0.38 3.58
N ARG A 561 25.67 -0.24 3.26
CA ARG A 561 25.87 -1.69 3.41
C ARG A 561 25.72 -2.15 4.85
N ALA A 562 26.30 -1.41 5.80
CA ALA A 562 26.17 -1.68 7.22
C ALA A 562 24.71 -1.56 7.70
N TYR A 563 23.97 -0.56 7.20
CA TYR A 563 22.53 -0.40 7.47
C TYR A 563 21.71 -1.60 6.97
N TYR A 564 22.09 -2.16 5.82
CA TYR A 564 21.50 -3.38 5.24
C TYR A 564 22.01 -4.68 5.90
N GLY A 565 22.98 -4.61 6.82
CA GLY A 565 23.61 -5.78 7.44
C GLY A 565 24.62 -6.52 6.55
N THR A 566 25.01 -5.94 5.41
CA THR A 566 25.91 -6.54 4.40
C THR A 566 27.34 -5.99 4.47
N LEU A 567 28.05 -6.28 5.56
CA LEU A 567 29.43 -5.83 5.76
C LEU A 567 30.49 -6.76 5.11
N PRO A 568 31.66 -6.23 4.70
CA PRO A 568 32.82 -7.03 4.29
C PRO A 568 33.28 -7.99 5.40
N TRP A 569 33.80 -9.15 5.01
CA TRP A 569 34.24 -10.18 5.94
C TRP A 569 35.35 -9.68 6.89
N SER A 570 35.21 -9.98 8.18
CA SER A 570 36.25 -9.83 9.19
C SER A 570 36.06 -10.85 10.32
N LEU A 571 37.14 -11.20 11.02
CA LEU A 571 37.08 -12.12 12.18
C LEU A 571 36.12 -11.62 13.28
N CYS A 572 36.06 -10.31 13.51
CA CYS A 572 35.13 -9.72 14.48
C CYS A 572 33.67 -9.78 13.98
N LEU A 573 33.43 -9.63 12.67
CA LEU A 573 32.10 -9.75 12.10
C LEU A 573 31.58 -11.20 12.14
N ASP A 574 32.43 -12.19 11.87
CA ASP A 574 32.07 -13.61 11.98
C ASP A 574 31.70 -13.97 13.42
N TRP A 575 32.49 -13.51 14.38
CA TRP A 575 32.18 -13.65 15.81
C TRP A 575 30.82 -13.01 16.14
N LEU A 576 30.57 -11.79 15.67
CA LEU A 576 29.32 -11.07 15.92
C LEU A 576 28.12 -11.79 15.29
N LYS A 577 28.23 -12.21 14.02
CA LYS A 577 27.19 -12.99 13.31
C LYS A 577 26.90 -14.34 13.97
N GLY A 578 27.93 -14.96 14.57
CA GLY A 578 27.76 -16.17 15.40
C GLY A 578 26.94 -15.95 16.68
N LYS A 579 26.71 -14.69 17.08
CA LYS A 579 25.90 -14.29 18.24
C LYS A 579 24.67 -13.50 17.76
N GLN A 580 23.64 -14.20 17.29
CA GLN A 580 22.47 -13.57 16.63
C GLN A 580 21.81 -12.43 17.42
N GLU A 581 21.59 -12.60 18.73
CA GLU A 581 21.01 -11.54 19.57
C GLU A 581 21.89 -10.27 19.62
N LEU A 582 23.20 -10.43 19.81
CA LEU A 582 24.13 -9.32 19.84
C LEU A 582 24.26 -8.66 18.46
N PHE A 583 24.23 -9.44 17.38
CA PHE A 583 24.22 -8.92 16.02
C PHE A 583 22.97 -8.08 15.76
N HIS A 584 21.77 -8.54 16.16
CA HIS A 584 20.54 -7.75 16.02
C HIS A 584 20.59 -6.45 16.83
N LEU A 585 21.11 -6.48 18.06
CA LEU A 585 21.31 -5.26 18.86
C LEU A 585 22.32 -4.30 18.23
N ALA A 586 23.45 -4.81 17.75
CA ALA A 586 24.47 -4.01 17.08
C ALA A 586 23.95 -3.39 15.78
N LEU A 587 23.19 -4.15 14.99
CA LEU A 587 22.54 -3.66 13.76
C LEU A 587 21.48 -2.61 14.08
N LYS A 588 20.62 -2.84 15.08
CA LYS A 588 19.63 -1.86 15.55
C LYS A 588 20.32 -0.57 16.04
N ALA A 589 21.39 -0.69 16.83
CA ALA A 589 22.19 0.44 17.28
C ALA A 589 22.78 1.22 16.11
N PHE A 590 23.30 0.51 15.10
CA PHE A 590 23.82 1.14 13.88
C PHE A 590 22.74 1.93 13.14
N ARG A 591 21.54 1.34 12.97
CA ARG A 591 20.40 2.02 12.34
C ARG A 591 19.97 3.27 13.11
N TYR A 592 19.94 3.20 14.45
CA TYR A 592 19.63 4.34 15.32
C TYR A 592 20.68 5.43 15.17
N THR A 593 21.95 5.05 15.07
CA THR A 593 23.05 6.00 14.85
C THR A 593 22.93 6.71 13.51
N VAL A 594 22.54 5.99 12.44
CA VAL A 594 22.29 6.60 11.12
C VAL A 594 21.13 7.58 11.20
N LYS A 595 20.02 7.22 11.84
CA LYS A 595 18.88 8.14 12.06
C LYS A 595 19.32 9.37 12.86
N PHE A 596 20.08 9.16 13.94
CA PHE A 596 20.59 10.24 14.79
C PHE A 596 21.51 11.19 14.02
N MET A 597 22.36 10.68 13.12
CA MET A 597 23.18 11.51 12.24
C MET A 597 22.33 12.39 11.32
N VAL A 598 21.25 11.84 10.76
CA VAL A 598 20.30 12.62 9.91
C VAL A 598 19.57 13.68 10.73
N ASP A 599 19.13 13.33 11.94
CA ASP A 599 18.44 14.27 12.83
C ASP A 599 19.38 15.37 13.31
N LYS A 600 20.62 15.05 13.68
CA LYS A 600 21.64 16.05 14.04
C LYS A 600 21.91 17.04 12.93
N ALA A 601 21.97 16.56 11.70
CA ALA A 601 22.19 17.43 10.54
C ALA A 601 20.99 18.36 10.28
N SER A 602 19.78 17.95 10.69
CA SER A 602 18.53 18.68 10.43
C SER A 602 18.12 19.61 11.58
N LEU A 603 18.24 19.13 12.83
CA LEU A 603 17.78 19.78 14.06
C LEU A 603 18.92 20.38 14.89
N GLY A 604 20.16 19.96 14.65
CA GLY A 604 21.32 20.31 15.46
C GLY A 604 21.75 19.19 16.42
N PRO A 605 22.96 19.28 17.00
CA PRO A 605 23.44 18.30 17.97
C PRO A 605 22.69 18.41 19.30
N ALA A 606 22.51 17.29 20.00
CA ALA A 606 21.99 17.28 21.36
C ALA A 606 22.88 18.10 22.31
N GLU A 607 22.26 18.98 23.11
CA GLU A 607 22.93 19.91 23.99
C GLU A 607 23.46 19.21 25.26
N ASN A 608 22.76 18.17 25.73
CA ASN A 608 23.09 17.47 26.97
C ASN A 608 22.75 15.96 26.94
N PHE A 609 23.24 15.23 27.94
CA PHE A 609 23.01 13.78 28.07
C PHE A 609 21.54 13.40 28.27
N LYS A 610 20.72 14.26 28.87
CA LYS A 610 19.29 13.99 29.06
C LYS A 610 18.53 14.08 27.74
N GLU A 611 18.83 15.08 26.93
CA GLU A 611 18.28 15.21 25.57
C GLU A 611 18.70 14.02 24.70
N LEU A 612 19.98 13.61 24.76
CA LEU A 612 20.47 12.42 24.07
C LEU A 612 19.70 11.15 24.47
N LEU A 613 19.46 10.97 25.77
CA LEU A 613 18.68 9.83 26.28
C LEU A 613 17.25 9.87 25.76
N ASN A 614 16.58 11.03 25.85
CA ASN A 614 15.22 11.21 25.36
C ASN A 614 15.10 10.87 23.87
N CYS A 615 16.07 11.27 23.04
CA CYS A 615 16.08 10.91 21.62
C CYS A 615 16.13 9.40 21.40
N PHE A 616 16.96 8.68 22.16
CA PHE A 616 17.08 7.23 22.01
C PHE A 616 15.84 6.48 22.52
N GLU A 617 15.24 6.98 23.61
CA GLU A 617 13.96 6.46 24.11
C GLU A 617 12.83 6.66 23.09
N GLU A 618 12.76 7.85 22.47
CA GLU A 618 11.82 8.14 21.38
C GLU A 618 12.02 7.16 20.21
N TYR A 619 13.26 6.93 19.77
CA TYR A 619 13.53 5.98 18.68
C TYR A 619 13.11 4.55 18.98
N ASP A 620 13.05 4.14 20.24
CA ASP A 620 12.61 2.80 20.62
C ASP A 620 11.09 2.73 20.79
N HIS A 621 10.48 3.75 21.38
CA HIS A 621 9.04 3.78 21.64
C HIS A 621 8.20 4.17 20.42
N ASP A 622 8.62 5.16 19.63
CA ASP A 622 7.78 5.80 18.59
C ASP A 622 8.23 5.48 17.16
N TRP A 623 9.48 5.07 16.97
CA TRP A 623 10.03 4.80 15.64
C TRP A 623 10.20 3.31 15.32
N TYR A 624 9.98 2.95 14.06
CA TYR A 624 10.57 1.76 13.45
C TYR A 624 11.68 2.19 12.49
N ILE A 625 12.91 1.71 12.71
CA ILE A 625 14.09 2.09 11.91
C ILE A 625 14.66 0.82 11.28
N GLY A 626 14.47 0.66 9.97
CA GLY A 626 14.78 -0.59 9.27
C GLY A 626 14.72 -0.46 7.76
N LEU A 627 14.49 -1.60 7.09
CA LEU A 627 14.35 -1.66 5.64
C LEU A 627 12.89 -1.77 5.24
N VAL A 628 12.51 -1.16 4.12
CA VAL A 628 11.14 -1.27 3.57
C VAL A 628 10.80 -2.71 3.17
N SER A 629 11.80 -3.53 2.82
CA SER A 629 11.64 -4.93 2.43
C SER A 629 11.47 -5.90 3.62
N GLU A 630 11.69 -5.45 4.86
CA GLU A 630 11.55 -6.26 6.05
C GLU A 630 10.07 -6.51 6.41
N LYS A 631 9.76 -7.69 6.95
CA LYS A 631 8.39 -8.02 7.40
C LYS A 631 7.99 -7.17 8.59
N GLU A 632 8.95 -6.83 9.44
CA GLU A 632 8.79 -5.99 10.63
C GLU A 632 8.40 -4.56 10.25
N TRP A 633 8.82 -4.05 9.08
CA TRP A 633 8.32 -2.78 8.54
C TRP A 633 6.82 -2.86 8.26
N GLN A 634 6.38 -3.92 7.57
CA GLN A 634 4.97 -4.12 7.27
C GLN A 634 4.13 -4.27 8.55
N GLN A 635 4.65 -5.01 9.54
CA GLN A 635 4.01 -5.14 10.85
C GLN A 635 3.94 -3.80 11.59
N ALA A 636 5.00 -2.98 11.55
CA ALA A 636 4.99 -1.65 12.16
C ALA A 636 3.96 -0.72 11.51
N VAL A 637 3.77 -0.80 10.19
CA VAL A 637 2.71 -0.08 9.47
C VAL A 637 1.34 -0.52 9.98
N LEU A 638 1.07 -1.84 10.00
CA LEU A 638 -0.23 -2.39 10.44
C LEU A 638 -0.53 -2.14 11.94
N HIS A 639 0.50 -2.10 12.78
CA HIS A 639 0.40 -1.74 14.20
C HIS A 639 0.35 -0.23 14.44
N GLU A 640 0.27 0.59 13.39
CA GLU A 640 0.14 2.05 13.51
C GLU A 640 1.26 2.71 14.33
N LYS A 641 2.51 2.22 14.15
CA LYS A 641 3.70 2.86 14.74
C LYS A 641 3.80 4.32 14.29
N PRO A 642 3.96 5.31 15.19
CA PRO A 642 3.89 6.73 14.81
C PRO A 642 4.82 7.14 13.67
N TYR A 643 6.05 6.63 13.67
CA TYR A 643 7.06 6.98 12.68
C TYR A 643 7.82 5.76 12.16
N LEU A 644 8.19 5.79 10.88
CA LEU A 644 9.09 4.80 10.29
C LEU A 644 10.20 5.50 9.50
N PHE A 645 11.42 4.95 9.54
CA PHE A 645 12.57 5.47 8.82
C PHE A 645 13.31 4.35 8.08
N SER A 646 13.60 4.57 6.80
CA SER A 646 14.48 3.73 5.99
C SER A 646 15.52 4.57 5.26
N LEU A 647 16.75 4.05 5.19
CA LEU A 647 17.79 4.55 4.31
C LEU A 647 17.70 3.82 2.95
N GLY A 648 17.95 4.54 1.87
CA GLY A 648 17.99 4.02 0.50
C GLY A 648 19.10 4.65 -0.33
N HIS A 649 19.26 4.16 -1.55
CA HIS A 649 20.19 4.69 -2.54
C HIS A 649 19.55 4.59 -3.92
N ASP A 650 19.49 5.71 -4.62
CA ASP A 650 19.07 5.80 -6.01
C ASP A 650 20.30 5.58 -6.91
N PRO A 651 20.42 4.43 -7.60
CA PRO A 651 21.57 4.13 -8.44
C PRO A 651 21.66 5.03 -9.68
N ASN A 652 20.55 5.57 -10.15
CA ASN A 652 20.49 6.34 -11.38
C ASN A 652 20.96 7.77 -11.16
N MET A 653 20.52 8.36 -10.05
CA MET A 653 20.97 9.69 -9.62
C MET A 653 22.29 9.61 -8.82
N GLY A 654 22.68 8.43 -8.35
CA GLY A 654 23.88 8.22 -7.52
C GLY A 654 23.77 8.91 -6.16
N VAL A 655 22.56 9.07 -5.63
CA VAL A 655 22.30 9.79 -4.37
C VAL A 655 21.73 8.87 -3.30
N TYR A 656 22.12 9.11 -2.05
CA TYR A 656 21.53 8.45 -0.90
C TYR A 656 20.22 9.15 -0.52
N THR A 657 19.21 8.37 -0.19
CA THR A 657 17.87 8.86 0.14
C THR A 657 17.44 8.37 1.51
N SER A 658 16.57 9.13 2.17
CA SER A 658 15.81 8.67 3.33
C SER A 658 14.33 8.66 2.99
N ARG A 659 13.62 7.68 3.52
CA ARG A 659 12.17 7.59 3.50
C ARG A 659 11.66 7.65 4.93
N VAL A 660 10.82 8.63 5.22
CA VAL A 660 10.15 8.81 6.52
C VAL A 660 8.65 8.66 6.32
N LEU A 661 8.05 7.74 7.07
CA LEU A 661 6.60 7.65 7.19
C LEU A 661 6.16 8.28 8.51
N THR A 662 5.10 9.08 8.48
CA THR A 662 4.53 9.73 9.66
C THR A 662 3.03 9.49 9.71
N LEU A 663 2.54 8.88 10.79
CA LEU A 663 1.13 8.58 10.98
C LEU A 663 0.39 9.77 11.58
N GLN A 664 -0.53 10.36 10.84
CA GLN A 664 -1.36 11.47 11.30
C GLN A 664 -2.78 11.35 10.73
N GLU A 665 -3.69 12.18 11.23
CA GLU A 665 -5.02 12.33 10.66
C GLU A 665 -4.94 13.30 9.47
N PHE A 666 -5.23 12.78 8.28
CA PHE A 666 -5.21 13.55 7.04
C PHE A 666 -6.60 13.61 6.40
N LEU A 667 -6.80 14.66 5.61
CA LEU A 667 -8.03 14.90 4.87
C LEU A 667 -7.93 14.28 3.47
N ILE A 668 -8.64 13.17 3.25
CA ILE A 668 -8.74 12.50 1.95
C ILE A 668 -9.85 13.14 1.12
N GLN A 669 -9.52 13.54 -0.11
CA GLN A 669 -10.49 14.10 -1.05
C GLN A 669 -11.24 12.98 -1.77
N VAL A 670 -12.56 13.09 -1.87
CA VAL A 670 -13.43 12.07 -2.49
C VAL A 670 -14.28 12.68 -3.60
N GLY A 671 -14.30 12.00 -4.74
CA GLY A 671 -15.17 12.32 -5.87
C GLY A 671 -15.93 11.10 -6.39
N LYS A 672 -17.14 11.34 -6.89
CA LYS A 672 -17.98 10.34 -7.54
C LYS A 672 -17.71 10.28 -9.03
N LEU A 673 -17.55 9.07 -9.56
CA LEU A 673 -17.33 8.84 -10.98
C LEU A 673 -18.64 8.59 -11.73
N ASN A 674 -18.68 8.98 -13.00
CA ASN A 674 -19.77 8.60 -13.89
C ASN A 674 -19.75 7.08 -14.14
N SER A 675 -20.77 6.39 -13.64
CA SER A 675 -20.84 4.92 -13.71
C SER A 675 -20.99 4.37 -15.14
N GLU A 676 -21.60 5.12 -16.07
CA GLU A 676 -21.70 4.67 -17.46
C GLU A 676 -20.36 4.78 -18.19
N ALA A 677 -19.53 5.78 -17.86
CA ALA A 677 -18.19 5.90 -18.40
C ALA A 677 -17.29 4.74 -17.93
N VAL A 678 -17.31 4.41 -16.63
CA VAL A 678 -16.59 3.26 -16.08
C VAL A 678 -17.01 1.97 -16.77
N LYS A 679 -18.32 1.69 -16.83
CA LYS A 679 -18.84 0.50 -17.49
C LYS A 679 -18.50 0.45 -18.99
N GLY A 680 -18.55 1.58 -19.68
CA GLY A 680 -18.20 1.69 -21.09
C GLY A 680 -16.73 1.36 -21.35
N GLN A 681 -15.82 1.89 -20.52
CA GLN A 681 -14.39 1.59 -20.58
C GLN A 681 -14.08 0.13 -20.25
N TRP A 682 -14.65 -0.43 -19.18
CA TRP A 682 -14.47 -1.84 -18.83
C TRP A 682 -15.06 -2.78 -19.88
N ALA A 683 -16.16 -2.41 -20.52
CA ALA A 683 -16.72 -3.15 -21.65
C ALA A 683 -15.80 -3.09 -22.87
N ASN A 684 -15.23 -1.92 -23.18
CA ASN A 684 -14.25 -1.79 -24.26
C ASN A 684 -12.97 -2.60 -23.96
N LEU A 685 -12.46 -2.55 -22.74
CA LEU A 685 -11.31 -3.33 -22.28
C LEU A 685 -11.55 -4.83 -22.43
N SER A 686 -12.71 -5.32 -21.96
CA SER A 686 -13.12 -6.72 -22.16
C SER A 686 -13.18 -7.08 -23.65
N TRP A 687 -13.64 -6.15 -24.49
CA TRP A 687 -13.77 -6.39 -25.92
C TRP A 687 -12.41 -6.45 -26.62
N GLU A 688 -11.51 -5.52 -26.30
CA GLU A 688 -10.13 -5.47 -26.83
C GLU A 688 -9.35 -6.74 -26.47
N LEU A 689 -9.44 -7.18 -25.21
CA LEU A 689 -8.70 -8.34 -24.73
C LEU A 689 -9.27 -9.66 -25.30
N LEU A 690 -10.60 -9.84 -25.27
CA LEU A 690 -11.22 -11.12 -25.64
C LEU A 690 -11.48 -11.28 -27.14
N TYR A 691 -11.83 -10.21 -27.85
CA TYR A 691 -12.26 -10.29 -29.26
C TYR A 691 -11.23 -9.73 -30.24
N ALA A 692 -10.46 -8.71 -29.83
CA ALA A 692 -9.36 -8.21 -30.66
C ALA A 692 -8.02 -8.90 -30.36
N THR A 693 -7.99 -9.83 -29.37
CA THR A 693 -6.82 -10.62 -28.96
C THR A 693 -5.57 -9.75 -28.82
N ASN A 694 -5.71 -8.58 -28.22
CA ASN A 694 -4.59 -7.67 -28.01
C ASN A 694 -3.72 -8.21 -26.88
N ASP A 695 -2.51 -8.64 -27.23
CA ASP A 695 -1.47 -9.23 -26.38
C ASP A 695 -0.47 -8.21 -25.83
N ASP A 696 -0.58 -6.94 -26.26
CA ASP A 696 0.21 -5.83 -25.74
C ASP A 696 -0.28 -5.40 -24.35
N GLU A 697 0.48 -5.76 -23.32
CA GLU A 697 0.23 -5.44 -21.90
C GLU A 697 0.42 -3.94 -21.60
N GLU A 698 1.37 -3.27 -22.27
CA GLU A 698 1.67 -1.84 -22.05
C GLU A 698 0.58 -0.93 -22.64
N ARG A 699 -0.13 -1.37 -23.67
CA ARG A 699 -1.20 -0.59 -24.31
C ARG A 699 -2.25 -0.08 -23.33
N TYR A 700 -2.49 -0.79 -22.25
CA TYR A 700 -3.48 -0.42 -21.23
C TYR A 700 -2.99 0.68 -20.29
N SER A 701 -1.68 0.90 -20.18
CA SER A 701 -1.03 1.89 -19.30
C SER A 701 -0.52 3.15 -20.01
N ILE A 702 -0.57 3.22 -21.35
CA ILE A 702 -0.01 4.33 -22.16
C ILE A 702 -1.05 5.21 -22.89
N GLN A 703 -2.34 4.92 -22.78
CA GLN A 703 -3.41 5.66 -23.48
C GLN A 703 -4.18 6.63 -22.56
N ALA A 704 -3.47 7.59 -21.96
CA ALA A 704 -4.08 8.56 -21.05
C ALA A 704 -5.25 9.32 -21.69
N HIS A 705 -6.36 9.36 -20.98
CA HIS A 705 -7.51 10.21 -21.30
C HIS A 705 -7.92 11.00 -20.04
N PRO A 706 -7.30 12.17 -19.79
CA PRO A 706 -7.45 12.91 -18.53
C PRO A 706 -8.90 13.23 -18.13
N VAL A 707 -9.78 13.49 -19.09
CA VAL A 707 -11.21 13.77 -18.82
C VAL A 707 -12.01 12.52 -18.40
N LEU A 708 -11.61 11.34 -18.88
CA LEU A 708 -12.29 10.07 -18.64
C LEU A 708 -11.54 9.15 -17.67
N LEU A 709 -10.35 9.54 -17.20
CA LEU A 709 -9.48 8.78 -16.29
C LEU A 709 -9.35 7.32 -16.73
N ARG A 710 -8.99 7.10 -18.00
CA ARG A 710 -9.04 5.79 -18.65
C ARG A 710 -8.10 4.82 -17.97
N ASN A 711 -6.85 5.21 -17.75
CA ASN A 711 -5.85 4.32 -17.18
C ASN A 711 -6.18 3.98 -15.72
N LEU A 712 -6.55 4.99 -14.91
CA LEU A 712 -6.98 4.76 -13.53
C LEU A 712 -8.20 3.83 -13.46
N THR A 713 -9.14 3.99 -14.38
CA THR A 713 -10.33 3.13 -14.44
C THR A 713 -10.00 1.71 -14.87
N ILE A 714 -9.08 1.52 -15.83
CA ILE A 714 -8.63 0.19 -16.27
C ILE A 714 -7.90 -0.52 -15.13
N GLN A 715 -6.99 0.17 -14.45
CA GLN A 715 -6.27 -0.39 -13.32
C GLN A 715 -7.20 -0.85 -12.20
N ALA A 716 -8.29 -0.12 -11.94
CA ALA A 716 -9.29 -0.48 -10.94
C ALA A 716 -10.16 -1.70 -11.29
N ALA A 717 -10.13 -2.18 -12.55
CA ALA A 717 -10.86 -3.38 -12.97
C ALA A 717 -10.30 -4.64 -12.29
N ASP A 718 -11.11 -5.70 -12.18
CA ASP A 718 -10.60 -6.97 -11.64
C ASP A 718 -9.65 -7.66 -12.64
N PRO A 719 -8.60 -8.34 -12.15
CA PRO A 719 -7.82 -9.28 -12.95
C PRO A 719 -8.72 -10.31 -13.66
N PRO A 720 -8.42 -10.70 -14.92
CA PRO A 720 -7.23 -10.38 -15.70
C PRO A 720 -7.33 -9.06 -16.49
N LEU A 721 -8.38 -8.25 -16.29
CA LEU A 721 -8.60 -7.02 -17.07
C LEU A 721 -7.82 -5.84 -16.49
N GLY A 722 -7.81 -5.70 -15.16
CA GLY A 722 -7.07 -4.67 -14.44
C GLY A 722 -6.06 -5.28 -13.47
N TYR A 723 -5.35 -4.41 -12.76
CA TYR A 723 -4.22 -4.76 -11.88
C TYR A 723 -4.24 -3.91 -10.60
N PRO A 724 -5.32 -3.96 -9.78
CA PRO A 724 -5.36 -3.25 -8.52
C PRO A 724 -4.37 -3.90 -7.54
N VAL A 725 -3.58 -3.09 -6.84
CA VAL A 725 -2.56 -3.59 -5.89
C VAL A 725 -3.14 -4.02 -4.55
N TYR A 726 -4.37 -3.61 -4.28
CA TYR A 726 -5.13 -4.03 -3.11
C TYR A 726 -6.60 -4.16 -3.49
N SER A 727 -7.28 -5.17 -2.97
CA SER A 727 -8.73 -5.33 -3.08
C SER A 727 -9.24 -5.87 -1.76
N SER A 728 -10.18 -5.16 -1.14
CA SER A 728 -10.78 -5.58 0.11
C SER A 728 -11.85 -6.65 -0.12
N GLU A 729 -12.04 -7.51 0.87
CA GLU A 729 -13.29 -8.26 1.01
C GLU A 729 -14.49 -7.29 1.10
N PRO A 730 -15.73 -7.76 0.84
CA PRO A 730 -16.92 -6.94 1.01
C PRO A 730 -17.06 -6.41 2.44
N HIS A 731 -16.99 -5.09 2.59
CA HIS A 731 -17.17 -4.44 3.88
C HIS A 731 -18.61 -3.98 4.06
N HIS A 732 -19.25 -4.45 5.12
CA HIS A 732 -20.59 -4.03 5.52
C HIS A 732 -20.51 -2.81 6.45
N VAL A 733 -20.94 -1.66 5.95
CA VAL A 733 -20.96 -0.39 6.67
C VAL A 733 -22.39 -0.13 7.19
N PRO A 734 -22.63 -0.07 8.50
CA PRO A 734 -23.93 0.29 9.05
C PRO A 734 -24.20 1.79 8.85
N LEU A 735 -25.42 2.15 8.46
CA LEU A 735 -25.82 3.54 8.16
C LEU A 735 -26.68 4.20 9.26
N LEU A 736 -27.07 3.42 10.28
CA LEU A 736 -27.84 3.87 11.45
C LEU A 736 -26.98 4.00 12.69
#